data_AF-A0A1Z5T129-F1
#
_entry.id   AF-A0A1Z5T129-F1
#
_cell.length_a   1.000
_cell.length_b   1.000
_cell.length_c   1.000
_cell.angle_alpha   90.00
_cell.angle_beta   90.00
_cell.angle_gamma   90.00
#
_symmetry.space_group_name_H-M   'P 1'
#
loop_
_entity.id
_entity.type
_entity.pdbx_description
1 polymer ?
#
loop_
_entity_poly.entity_id
_entity_poly.type
_entity_poly.pdbx_seq_one_letter_code
_entity_poly.pdbx_strand_id
1 'polypeptide(L)'
;MARAESSKDAENNGVKPNTAGAPSNYELPWVEKYRPIFLDDIVGNTETVERLKIIAKDGNMPHVIISGMPGIGKTTSVLCLARQLLGDAYKEAVLELNASDERGIDVVRNRIKGFAQKKVTLPAGRQKIVILDEADSMTSGAQQALRRTMEIYSGTTRFAFACNQSNKIIEPLQSRCAILRYSRLTDGQLVKRIYQICKAENVEYSDDGIAALVFSAEGDMRQAINNLQSTFAGFGFVSGDNVFRVVDSPHPVKVQAMIKSCQEQKVDEALDGLKELWTLGYSSHDIISTMFKVTKTLPSLSEHKLEGVADDDLEVTDAWESEGLEKRADTVDSQTISGNNAPNLLNIQAGNTTIWKYTKELLNGEYANETVGLPGKIGQKRVVPPQRHAELRKRQDGDTRQVFVSINTCLQPTWNATGMQERAPPQLTLYVATQSGKEDVGPGSGPGQIVRELDEGFANVTVNATGDWYIAVHAPTLPAEFVGVWNYELAVSIDDYYHVLNPVDPFLHLVDTDQTSALLVTSQLTQNTSDSEVFKEWMELSPPPFTIFAANQNHTATMGIRNSYCGWSNAKQIMGDQSDMQGTGTGVQMGMTTRGIGDKPREQFYVTYLNGSSSYNAVLAKAGNSTNSGAGVVGGGGKVWQMIDFTTKAEQNCALMFNLTFCDEVAYAVPSNPKNYSTDSLRDLYDNYTSFYYQNFNYSLQQIPCNTDAGSKYSLAKGCDDCARAYKQWLCATSIPRCEDFTNPIWYLQPRAMGHRSIVNDSYMDMDYLTSSYTPMLGAPTLDGSPKDQTWASALASNSSRNSWIDEEIRPGPYKELLPCDYLCYNLVASCPSALGFACPNKGRGLETSYGHKPDNNSIMCSYLGAVYGQNAGDQAIAPVFRVLIFASLTALLLGFA
;
A
#
# COMPACT_ATOMS: atom_id res chain seq x y z
N MET A 1 -52.45 -24.67 -13.94
CA MET A 1 -52.82 -24.03 -12.66
C MET A 1 -52.64 -25.05 -11.55
N ALA A 2 -51.47 -25.07 -10.91
CA ALA A 2 -51.24 -25.87 -9.71
C ALA A 2 -51.45 -24.97 -8.49
N ARG A 3 -52.23 -25.45 -7.51
CA ARG A 3 -52.57 -24.75 -6.27
C ARG A 3 -51.28 -24.31 -5.55
N ALA A 4 -51.19 -23.04 -5.19
CA ALA A 4 -50.20 -22.57 -4.23
C ALA A 4 -50.62 -23.08 -2.84
N GLU A 5 -49.84 -24.00 -2.27
CA GLU A 5 -49.97 -24.37 -0.86
C GLU A 5 -49.56 -23.17 0.00
N SER A 6 -50.38 -22.88 1.02
CA SER A 6 -50.22 -21.75 1.93
C SER A 6 -49.14 -22.04 2.97
N SER A 7 -48.44 -21.00 3.44
CA SER A 7 -47.37 -21.12 4.46
C SER A 7 -47.82 -21.73 5.80
N LYS A 8 -49.12 -21.94 6.02
CA LYS A 8 -49.65 -22.58 7.23
C LYS A 8 -49.60 -24.11 7.20
N ASP A 9 -49.55 -24.74 6.03
CA ASP A 9 -49.50 -26.21 5.92
C ASP A 9 -48.08 -26.77 6.14
N ALA A 10 -47.05 -25.91 6.08
CA ALA A 10 -45.66 -26.27 6.32
C ALA A 10 -45.27 -26.35 7.81
N GLU A 11 -46.07 -25.79 8.73
CA GLU A 11 -45.78 -25.81 10.18
C GLU A 11 -45.83 -27.22 10.79
N ASN A 12 -46.44 -28.21 10.11
CA ASN A 12 -46.61 -29.57 10.64
C ASN A 12 -45.84 -30.68 9.89
N ASN A 13 -45.10 -30.36 8.82
CA ASN A 13 -44.33 -31.34 8.06
C ASN A 13 -42.96 -30.77 7.69
N GLY A 14 -42.10 -30.60 8.70
CA GLY A 14 -40.66 -30.44 8.47
C GLY A 14 -40.15 -31.69 7.74
N VAL A 15 -39.90 -31.56 6.44
CA VAL A 15 -39.27 -32.60 5.63
C VAL A 15 -37.93 -32.92 6.27
N LYS A 16 -37.83 -34.08 6.94
CA LYS A 16 -36.57 -34.57 7.51
C LYS A 16 -35.56 -34.69 6.36
N PRO A 17 -34.34 -34.11 6.49
CA PRO A 17 -33.32 -34.26 5.46
C PRO A 17 -32.98 -35.74 5.29
N ASN A 18 -32.83 -36.15 4.03
CA ASN A 18 -32.61 -37.53 3.63
C ASN A 18 -31.19 -37.97 4.03
N THR A 19 -31.03 -38.58 5.22
CA THR A 19 -29.76 -39.08 5.78
C THR A 19 -29.36 -40.43 5.19
N ALA A 20 -29.31 -40.53 3.86
CA ALA A 20 -28.73 -41.69 3.19
C ALA A 20 -27.20 -41.56 3.17
N GLY A 21 -26.53 -41.99 4.25
CA GLY A 21 -25.07 -42.23 4.27
C GLY A 21 -24.24 -41.57 5.37
N ALA A 22 -24.83 -40.81 6.31
CA ALA A 22 -24.10 -40.22 7.42
C ALA A 22 -24.03 -41.18 8.64
N PRO A 23 -22.91 -41.23 9.38
CA PRO A 23 -22.81 -42.01 10.62
C PRO A 23 -23.88 -41.55 11.64
N SER A 24 -24.34 -42.47 12.49
CA SER A 24 -25.54 -42.37 13.34
C SER A 24 -25.53 -41.29 14.43
N ASN A 25 -24.64 -40.29 14.35
CA ASN A 25 -24.52 -39.19 15.32
C ASN A 25 -24.19 -37.83 14.67
N TYR A 26 -24.38 -37.68 13.36
CA TYR A 26 -24.12 -36.40 12.66
C TYR A 26 -25.36 -35.50 12.68
N GLU A 27 -25.38 -34.50 13.55
CA GLU A 27 -26.41 -33.45 13.54
C GLU A 27 -25.97 -32.28 12.65
N LEU A 28 -26.86 -31.84 11.75
CA LEU A 28 -26.62 -30.67 10.90
C LEU A 28 -26.58 -29.38 11.74
N PRO A 29 -25.60 -28.48 11.52
CA PRO A 29 -25.59 -27.17 12.17
C PRO A 29 -26.91 -26.42 11.97
N TRP A 30 -27.38 -25.70 12.99
CA TRP A 30 -28.67 -25.01 12.97
C TRP A 30 -28.75 -23.96 11.87
N VAL A 31 -27.62 -23.38 11.48
CA VAL A 31 -27.48 -22.47 10.35
C VAL A 31 -27.99 -23.10 9.04
N GLU A 32 -27.72 -24.39 8.82
CA GLU A 32 -28.18 -25.12 7.63
C GLU A 32 -29.53 -25.80 7.87
N LYS A 33 -29.75 -26.37 9.05
CA LYS A 33 -31.01 -27.03 9.45
C LYS A 33 -32.20 -26.07 9.31
N TYR A 34 -32.02 -24.81 9.70
CA TYR A 34 -33.02 -23.75 9.62
C TYR A 34 -32.79 -22.78 8.46
N ARG A 35 -32.05 -23.16 7.42
CA ARG A 35 -31.93 -22.34 6.21
C ARG A 35 -33.32 -22.20 5.54
N PRO A 36 -33.81 -20.96 5.31
CA PRO A 36 -35.09 -20.73 4.62
C PRO A 36 -35.19 -21.49 3.29
N ILE A 37 -36.34 -22.11 3.04
CA ILE A 37 -36.60 -22.89 1.81
C ILE A 37 -37.46 -22.08 0.84
N PHE A 38 -38.40 -21.28 1.37
CA PHE A 38 -39.29 -20.42 0.60
C PHE A 38 -38.95 -18.94 0.79
N LEU A 39 -39.30 -18.10 -0.19
CA LEU A 39 -39.12 -16.64 -0.08
C LEU A 39 -39.95 -16.03 1.06
N ASP A 40 -40.99 -16.70 1.52
CA ASP A 40 -41.82 -16.26 2.66
C ASP A 40 -41.12 -16.45 4.02
N ASP A 41 -40.16 -17.37 4.09
CA ASP A 41 -39.41 -17.68 5.32
C ASP A 41 -38.24 -16.73 5.56
N ILE A 42 -37.89 -15.91 4.56
CA ILE A 42 -36.78 -14.96 4.62
C ILE A 42 -37.20 -13.74 5.44
N VAL A 43 -36.41 -13.44 6.47
CA VAL A 43 -36.66 -12.30 7.36
C VAL A 43 -35.79 -11.11 6.95
N GLY A 44 -36.40 -9.92 6.90
CA GLY A 44 -35.74 -8.66 6.55
C GLY A 44 -35.71 -8.36 5.06
N ASN A 45 -35.24 -7.16 4.71
CA ASN A 45 -35.21 -6.67 3.32
C ASN A 45 -36.54 -6.87 2.57
N THR A 46 -37.67 -6.57 3.23
CA THR A 46 -39.03 -6.93 2.79
C THR A 46 -39.33 -6.45 1.37
N GLU A 47 -38.96 -5.20 1.05
CA GLU A 47 -39.16 -4.63 -0.28
C GLU A 47 -38.45 -5.44 -1.38
N THR A 48 -37.21 -5.86 -1.13
CA THR A 48 -36.43 -6.63 -2.10
C THR A 48 -36.97 -8.05 -2.23
N VAL A 49 -37.34 -8.67 -1.11
CA VAL A 49 -37.95 -10.01 -1.10
C VAL A 49 -39.30 -10.02 -1.82
N GLU A 50 -40.12 -8.97 -1.67
CA GLU A 50 -41.37 -8.81 -2.40
C GLU A 50 -41.16 -8.69 -3.91
N ARG A 51 -40.15 -7.94 -4.36
CA ARG A 51 -39.76 -7.89 -5.78
C ARG A 51 -39.35 -9.28 -6.29
N LEU A 52 -38.60 -10.05 -5.51
CA LEU A 52 -38.24 -11.43 -5.86
C LEU A 52 -39.48 -12.33 -5.94
N LYS A 53 -40.48 -12.15 -5.07
CA LYS A 53 -41.76 -12.90 -5.14
C LYS A 53 -42.56 -12.58 -6.39
N ILE A 54 -42.55 -11.33 -6.85
CA ILE A 54 -43.18 -10.93 -8.12
C ILE A 54 -42.47 -11.62 -9.29
N ILE A 55 -41.13 -11.57 -9.31
CA ILE A 55 -40.31 -12.23 -10.33
C ILE A 55 -40.57 -13.75 -10.34
N ALA A 56 -40.71 -14.37 -9.17
CA ALA A 56 -41.01 -15.79 -9.04
C ALA A 56 -42.39 -16.17 -9.64
N LYS A 57 -43.37 -15.27 -9.59
CA LYS A 57 -44.71 -15.45 -10.17
C LYS A 57 -44.71 -15.24 -11.69
N ASP A 58 -44.04 -14.19 -12.15
CA ASP A 58 -44.03 -13.79 -13.57
C ASP A 58 -43.10 -14.66 -14.42
N GLY A 59 -42.06 -15.24 -13.83
CA GLY A 59 -41.13 -16.18 -14.47
C GLY A 59 -39.99 -15.53 -15.26
N ASN A 60 -40.14 -14.28 -15.71
CA ASN A 60 -39.11 -13.57 -16.50
C ASN A 60 -38.06 -12.89 -15.61
N MET A 61 -37.19 -13.68 -14.98
CA MET A 61 -36.16 -13.19 -14.05
C MET A 61 -34.98 -12.53 -14.79
N PRO A 62 -34.72 -11.21 -14.69
CA PRO A 62 -33.54 -10.59 -15.30
C PRO A 62 -32.24 -11.19 -14.74
N HIS A 63 -31.07 -10.86 -15.32
CA HIS A 63 -29.83 -11.13 -14.58
C HIS A 63 -29.85 -10.28 -13.30
N VAL A 64 -29.48 -10.84 -12.16
CA VAL A 64 -29.57 -10.15 -10.86
C VAL A 64 -28.22 -10.17 -10.15
N ILE A 65 -27.89 -9.06 -9.49
CA ILE A 65 -26.76 -8.97 -8.55
C ILE A 65 -27.36 -8.65 -7.19
N ILE A 66 -27.18 -9.54 -6.21
CA ILE A 66 -27.56 -9.31 -4.82
C ILE A 66 -26.31 -8.94 -4.04
N SER A 67 -26.24 -7.69 -3.59
CA SER A 67 -25.08 -7.15 -2.85
C SER A 67 -25.46 -6.73 -1.43
N GLY A 68 -24.60 -7.01 -0.46
CA GLY A 68 -24.78 -6.55 0.93
C GLY A 68 -23.88 -7.29 1.91
N MET A 69 -23.96 -6.96 3.19
CA MET A 69 -23.12 -7.55 4.25
C MET A 69 -23.29 -9.07 4.41
N PRO A 70 -22.33 -9.79 5.02
CA PRO A 70 -22.47 -11.22 5.28
C PRO A 70 -23.69 -11.53 6.16
N GLY A 71 -24.21 -12.76 6.06
CA GLY A 71 -25.23 -13.26 6.99
C GLY A 71 -26.66 -12.72 6.85
N ILE A 72 -26.94 -11.83 5.90
CA ILE A 72 -28.27 -11.22 5.70
C ILE A 72 -29.20 -11.98 4.72
N GLY A 73 -28.83 -13.20 4.30
CA GLY A 73 -29.68 -14.06 3.47
C GLY A 73 -29.58 -13.89 1.95
N LYS A 74 -28.47 -13.36 1.42
CA LYS A 74 -28.24 -13.18 -0.04
C LYS A 74 -28.33 -14.50 -0.82
N THR A 75 -27.44 -15.44 -0.53
CA THR A 75 -27.40 -16.77 -1.17
C THR A 75 -28.72 -17.50 -1.01
N THR A 76 -29.27 -17.49 0.21
CA THR A 76 -30.58 -18.07 0.52
C THR A 76 -31.69 -17.49 -0.34
N SER A 77 -31.71 -16.18 -0.58
CA SER A 77 -32.73 -15.53 -1.42
C SER A 77 -32.66 -16.00 -2.87
N VAL A 78 -31.46 -16.13 -3.43
CA VAL A 78 -31.29 -16.65 -4.80
C VAL A 78 -31.70 -18.12 -4.91
N LEU A 79 -31.33 -18.94 -3.92
CA LEU A 79 -31.70 -20.36 -3.90
C LEU A 79 -33.22 -20.55 -3.77
N CYS A 80 -33.88 -19.79 -2.90
CA CYS A 80 -35.34 -19.81 -2.74
C CYS A 80 -36.04 -19.37 -4.02
N LEU A 81 -35.57 -18.29 -4.65
CA LEU A 81 -36.07 -17.81 -5.95
C LEU A 81 -35.95 -18.89 -7.02
N ALA A 82 -34.78 -19.53 -7.13
CA ALA A 82 -34.54 -20.57 -8.12
C ALA A 82 -35.43 -21.81 -7.89
N ARG A 83 -35.65 -22.23 -6.63
CA ARG A 83 -36.58 -23.32 -6.29
C ARG A 83 -38.02 -22.97 -6.67
N GLN A 84 -38.48 -21.77 -6.35
CA GLN A 84 -39.85 -21.35 -6.65
C GLN A 84 -40.09 -21.16 -8.16
N LEU A 85 -39.07 -20.71 -8.90
CA LEU A 85 -39.14 -20.57 -10.36
C LEU A 85 -39.15 -21.91 -11.09
N LEU A 86 -38.30 -22.86 -10.69
CA LEU A 86 -38.03 -24.07 -11.48
C LEU A 86 -38.70 -25.33 -10.93
N GLY A 87 -39.12 -25.35 -9.66
CA GLY A 87 -39.77 -26.50 -9.02
C GLY A 87 -38.94 -27.78 -9.18
N ASP A 88 -39.56 -28.82 -9.72
CA ASP A 88 -38.92 -30.14 -9.93
C ASP A 88 -37.71 -30.08 -10.87
N ALA A 89 -37.66 -29.10 -11.79
CA ALA A 89 -36.56 -28.92 -12.73
C ALA A 89 -35.31 -28.27 -12.10
N TYR A 90 -35.34 -27.92 -10.80
CA TYR A 90 -34.24 -27.26 -10.10
C TYR A 90 -32.90 -27.97 -10.26
N LYS A 91 -32.85 -29.30 -10.12
CA LYS A 91 -31.60 -30.09 -10.21
C LYS A 91 -30.97 -30.08 -11.59
N GLU A 92 -31.77 -29.93 -12.65
CA GLU A 92 -31.28 -29.98 -14.04
C GLU A 92 -31.02 -28.58 -14.63
N ALA A 93 -31.73 -27.57 -14.12
CA ALA A 93 -31.76 -26.22 -14.67
C ALA A 93 -31.10 -25.15 -13.78
N VAL A 94 -30.52 -25.53 -12.63
CA VAL A 94 -29.69 -24.67 -11.79
C VAL A 94 -28.24 -25.16 -11.78
N LEU A 95 -27.30 -24.24 -12.00
CA LEU A 95 -25.89 -24.46 -11.75
C LEU A 95 -25.43 -23.52 -10.64
N GLU A 96 -25.14 -24.08 -9.47
CA GLU A 96 -24.53 -23.36 -8.35
C GLU A 96 -23.01 -23.53 -8.40
N LEU A 97 -22.30 -22.42 -8.32
CA LEU A 97 -20.85 -22.38 -8.22
C LEU A 97 -20.45 -21.40 -7.12
N ASN A 98 -19.63 -21.87 -6.19
CA ASN A 98 -18.95 -20.98 -5.26
C ASN A 98 -17.73 -20.38 -5.96
N ALA A 99 -17.73 -19.08 -6.17
CA ALA A 99 -16.75 -18.44 -7.03
C ALA A 99 -15.37 -18.25 -6.35
N SER A 100 -15.27 -18.46 -5.03
CA SER A 100 -14.00 -18.49 -4.30
C SER A 100 -13.18 -19.76 -4.52
N ASP A 101 -13.84 -20.89 -4.77
CA ASP A 101 -13.16 -22.18 -5.00
C ASP A 101 -12.80 -22.35 -6.49
N GLU A 102 -13.70 -21.98 -7.39
CA GLU A 102 -13.57 -22.20 -8.84
C GLU A 102 -13.26 -20.90 -9.61
N ARG A 103 -12.17 -20.21 -9.22
CA ARG A 103 -11.78 -18.85 -9.66
C ARG A 103 -11.29 -18.70 -11.12
N GLY A 104 -11.09 -19.80 -11.83
CA GLY A 104 -10.37 -19.85 -13.10
C GLY A 104 -11.19 -19.40 -14.31
N ILE A 105 -10.54 -18.73 -15.27
CA ILE A 105 -11.15 -18.38 -16.57
C ILE A 105 -11.66 -19.62 -17.33
N ASP A 106 -11.04 -20.78 -17.09
CA ASP A 106 -11.39 -22.04 -17.75
C ASP A 106 -12.73 -22.60 -17.27
N VAL A 107 -13.08 -22.38 -16.00
CA VAL A 107 -14.39 -22.77 -15.43
C VAL A 107 -15.51 -21.99 -16.13
N VAL A 108 -15.30 -20.69 -16.36
CA VAL A 108 -16.22 -19.84 -17.11
C VAL A 108 -16.35 -20.31 -18.56
N ARG A 109 -15.22 -20.57 -19.23
CA ARG A 109 -15.18 -20.92 -20.66
C ARG A 109 -15.74 -22.30 -20.96
N ASN A 110 -15.62 -23.25 -20.04
CA ASN A 110 -16.00 -24.64 -20.26
C ASN A 110 -17.29 -24.99 -19.51
N ARG A 111 -17.31 -24.89 -18.17
CA ARG A 111 -18.43 -25.37 -17.35
C ARG A 111 -19.65 -24.46 -17.47
N ILE A 112 -19.48 -23.15 -17.29
CA ILE A 112 -20.58 -22.19 -17.37
C ILE A 112 -21.11 -22.09 -18.80
N LYS A 113 -20.21 -21.98 -19.79
CA LYS A 113 -20.60 -21.95 -21.21
C LYS A 113 -21.27 -23.24 -21.65
N GLY A 114 -20.76 -24.40 -21.26
CA GLY A 114 -21.37 -25.71 -21.56
C GLY A 114 -22.77 -25.83 -20.96
N PHE A 115 -22.96 -25.37 -19.72
CA PHE A 115 -24.27 -25.31 -19.09
C PHE A 115 -25.22 -24.33 -19.79
N ALA A 116 -24.73 -23.15 -20.20
CA ALA A 116 -25.52 -22.17 -20.96
C ALA A 116 -25.96 -22.74 -22.32
N GLN A 117 -25.14 -23.59 -22.96
CA GLN A 117 -25.47 -24.27 -24.22
C GLN A 117 -26.40 -25.48 -24.07
N LYS A 118 -26.40 -26.15 -22.91
CA LYS A 118 -27.26 -27.33 -22.65
C LYS A 118 -28.73 -27.00 -22.86
N LYS A 119 -29.43 -27.73 -23.74
CA LYS A 119 -30.87 -27.54 -23.93
C LYS A 119 -31.65 -28.26 -22.82
N VAL A 120 -32.46 -27.52 -22.07
CA VAL A 120 -33.36 -28.05 -21.03
C VAL A 120 -34.77 -27.57 -21.35
N THR A 121 -35.75 -28.47 -21.34
CA THR A 121 -37.16 -28.14 -21.62
C THR A 121 -37.82 -27.61 -20.35
N LEU A 122 -37.99 -26.30 -20.28
CA LEU A 122 -38.66 -25.60 -19.17
C LEU A 122 -40.05 -25.10 -19.60
N PRO A 123 -40.98 -24.90 -18.66
CA PRO A 123 -42.27 -24.29 -18.95
C PRO A 123 -42.13 -22.87 -19.55
N ALA A 124 -43.14 -22.43 -20.30
CA ALA A 124 -43.12 -21.12 -20.95
C ALA A 124 -42.80 -19.98 -19.97
N GLY A 125 -41.85 -19.12 -20.36
CA GLY A 125 -41.41 -17.97 -19.57
C GLY A 125 -40.26 -18.25 -18.59
N ARG A 126 -39.86 -19.52 -18.36
CA ARG A 126 -38.79 -19.90 -17.43
C ARG A 126 -37.46 -20.18 -18.14
N GLN A 127 -36.36 -19.71 -17.57
CA GLN A 127 -35.00 -19.93 -18.07
C GLN A 127 -34.15 -20.71 -17.05
N LYS A 128 -33.04 -21.31 -17.51
CA LYS A 128 -32.03 -21.90 -16.62
C LYS A 128 -31.38 -20.81 -15.78
N ILE A 129 -30.88 -21.14 -14.59
CA ILE A 129 -30.27 -20.18 -13.67
C ILE A 129 -28.84 -20.62 -13.34
N VAL A 130 -27.88 -19.71 -13.51
CA VAL A 130 -26.52 -19.87 -13.02
C VAL A 130 -26.35 -18.99 -11.79
N ILE A 131 -26.04 -19.61 -10.65
CA ILE A 131 -25.81 -18.95 -9.37
C ILE A 131 -24.31 -18.91 -9.12
N LEU A 132 -23.77 -17.70 -8.99
CA LEU A 132 -22.37 -17.45 -8.65
C LEU A 132 -22.33 -16.79 -7.28
N ASP A 133 -22.02 -17.58 -6.25
CA ASP A 133 -21.84 -17.06 -4.90
C ASP A 133 -20.41 -16.51 -4.72
N GLU A 134 -20.24 -15.54 -3.84
CA GLU A 134 -18.97 -14.82 -3.62
C GLU A 134 -18.36 -14.28 -4.92
N ALA A 135 -19.21 -13.72 -5.81
CA ALA A 135 -18.80 -13.23 -7.12
C ALA A 135 -17.76 -12.10 -7.06
N ASP A 136 -17.64 -11.41 -5.92
CA ASP A 136 -16.59 -10.42 -5.63
C ASP A 136 -15.19 -11.03 -5.47
N SER A 137 -15.09 -12.34 -5.25
CA SER A 137 -13.83 -13.11 -5.23
C SER A 137 -13.40 -13.59 -6.62
N MET A 138 -14.21 -13.38 -7.67
CA MET A 138 -13.84 -13.74 -9.04
C MET A 138 -12.78 -12.79 -9.62
N THR A 139 -11.83 -13.37 -10.34
CA THR A 139 -10.86 -12.58 -11.12
C THR A 139 -11.55 -11.76 -12.21
N SER A 140 -11.04 -10.55 -12.48
CA SER A 140 -11.58 -9.68 -13.52
C SER A 140 -11.58 -10.34 -14.91
N GLY A 141 -10.57 -11.17 -15.22
CA GLY A 141 -10.51 -11.96 -16.45
C GLY A 141 -11.64 -12.97 -16.60
N ALA A 142 -12.02 -13.66 -15.51
CA ALA A 142 -13.16 -14.57 -15.50
C ALA A 142 -14.49 -13.81 -15.67
N GLN A 143 -14.64 -12.65 -15.02
CA GLN A 143 -15.82 -11.79 -15.18
C GLN A 143 -15.96 -11.25 -16.63
N GLN A 144 -14.85 -10.85 -17.27
CA GLN A 144 -14.86 -10.41 -18.68
C GLN A 144 -15.27 -11.55 -19.62
N ALA A 145 -14.83 -12.78 -19.35
CA ALA A 145 -15.21 -13.95 -20.14
C ALA A 145 -16.71 -14.31 -19.99
N LEU A 146 -17.35 -13.96 -18.87
CA LEU A 146 -18.78 -14.18 -18.65
C LEU A 146 -19.65 -13.25 -19.50
N ARG A 147 -19.21 -12.01 -19.77
CA ARG A 147 -19.99 -10.96 -20.44
C ARG A 147 -20.68 -11.46 -21.72
N ARG A 148 -19.91 -12.03 -22.65
CA ARG A 148 -20.43 -12.50 -23.95
C ARG A 148 -21.40 -13.68 -23.79
N THR A 149 -21.13 -14.56 -22.84
CA THR A 149 -21.99 -15.73 -22.55
C THR A 149 -23.35 -15.27 -22.01
N MET A 150 -23.37 -14.27 -21.14
CA MET A 150 -24.62 -13.69 -20.62
C MET A 150 -25.45 -13.03 -21.71
N GLU A 151 -24.82 -12.31 -22.64
CA GLU A 151 -25.52 -11.67 -23.75
C GLU A 151 -26.14 -12.69 -24.71
N ILE A 152 -25.33 -13.63 -25.22
CA ILE A 152 -25.75 -14.59 -26.25
C ILE A 152 -26.85 -15.52 -25.73
N TYR A 153 -26.74 -15.97 -24.48
CA TYR A 153 -27.65 -16.98 -23.92
C TYR A 153 -28.74 -16.39 -23.02
N SER A 154 -28.92 -15.07 -22.96
CA SER A 154 -29.95 -14.38 -22.15
C SER A 154 -31.39 -14.87 -22.37
N GLY A 155 -31.70 -15.35 -23.57
CA GLY A 155 -33.00 -15.93 -23.91
C GLY A 155 -33.29 -17.29 -23.26
N THR A 156 -32.25 -18.02 -22.84
CA THR A 156 -32.38 -19.40 -22.31
C THR A 156 -31.78 -19.59 -20.92
N THR A 157 -30.85 -18.71 -20.51
CA THR A 157 -30.08 -18.80 -19.27
C THR A 157 -29.99 -17.41 -18.63
N ARG A 158 -30.33 -17.33 -17.34
CA ARG A 158 -30.23 -16.13 -16.50
C ARG A 158 -29.17 -16.35 -15.41
N PHE A 159 -28.60 -15.26 -14.93
CA PHE A 159 -27.46 -15.30 -14.01
C PHE A 159 -27.83 -14.54 -12.74
N ALA A 160 -27.48 -15.12 -11.60
CA ALA A 160 -27.67 -14.53 -10.29
C ALA A 160 -26.33 -14.50 -9.55
N PHE A 161 -25.84 -13.30 -9.26
CA PHE A 161 -24.60 -13.08 -8.53
C PHE A 161 -24.92 -12.71 -7.10
N ALA A 162 -24.27 -13.36 -6.13
CA ALA A 162 -24.26 -12.92 -4.74
C ALA A 162 -22.86 -12.42 -4.39
N CYS A 163 -22.76 -11.21 -3.85
CA CYS A 163 -21.48 -10.60 -3.48
C CYS A 163 -21.60 -9.74 -2.22
N ASN A 164 -20.49 -9.50 -1.53
CA ASN A 164 -20.47 -8.55 -0.42
C ASN A 164 -20.28 -7.12 -0.91
N GLN A 165 -19.37 -6.94 -1.87
CA GLN A 165 -19.04 -5.64 -2.46
C GLN A 165 -19.42 -5.60 -3.94
N SER A 166 -20.42 -4.79 -4.30
CA SER A 166 -20.81 -4.60 -5.71
C SER A 166 -19.68 -4.00 -6.55
N ASN A 167 -18.83 -3.16 -5.95
CA ASN A 167 -17.73 -2.45 -6.63
C ASN A 167 -16.66 -3.39 -7.21
N LYS A 168 -16.54 -4.62 -6.70
CA LYS A 168 -15.62 -5.64 -7.23
C LYS A 168 -16.15 -6.37 -8.47
N ILE A 169 -17.43 -6.19 -8.80
CA ILE A 169 -18.02 -6.67 -10.05
C ILE A 169 -17.77 -5.63 -11.14
N ILE A 170 -17.25 -6.05 -12.29
CA ILE A 170 -16.97 -5.13 -13.40
C ILE A 170 -18.26 -4.46 -13.90
N GLU A 171 -18.16 -3.17 -14.26
CA GLU A 171 -19.28 -2.38 -14.77
C GLU A 171 -20.02 -3.01 -15.98
N PRO A 172 -19.35 -3.71 -16.92
CA PRO A 172 -20.04 -4.44 -17.97
C PRO A 172 -21.00 -5.53 -17.47
N LEU A 173 -20.74 -6.17 -16.33
CA LEU A 173 -21.69 -7.12 -15.74
C LEU A 173 -22.80 -6.38 -14.99
N GLN A 174 -22.46 -5.34 -14.25
CA GLN A 174 -23.44 -4.51 -13.52
C GLN A 174 -24.50 -3.92 -14.45
N SER A 175 -24.08 -3.34 -15.58
CA SER A 175 -24.99 -2.75 -16.59
C SER A 175 -26.00 -3.74 -17.20
N ARG A 176 -25.75 -5.05 -17.10
CA ARG A 176 -26.62 -6.11 -17.64
C ARG A 176 -27.47 -6.79 -16.58
N CYS A 177 -27.30 -6.41 -15.30
CA CYS A 177 -27.98 -7.01 -14.17
C CYS A 177 -28.80 -5.98 -13.38
N ALA A 178 -29.93 -6.40 -12.83
CA ALA A 178 -30.63 -5.65 -11.81
C ALA A 178 -29.88 -5.77 -10.48
N ILE A 179 -29.44 -4.64 -9.93
CA ILE A 179 -28.71 -4.59 -8.66
C ILE A 179 -29.71 -4.48 -7.51
N LEU A 180 -29.76 -5.51 -6.67
CA LEU A 180 -30.59 -5.60 -5.47
C LEU A 180 -29.69 -5.45 -4.24
N ARG A 181 -29.85 -4.35 -3.50
CA ARG A 181 -29.03 -4.07 -2.32
C ARG A 181 -29.75 -4.54 -1.06
N TYR A 182 -29.09 -5.40 -0.28
CA TYR A 182 -29.59 -5.85 1.02
C TYR A 182 -28.93 -5.03 2.13
N SER A 183 -29.73 -4.55 3.07
CA SER A 183 -29.30 -3.91 4.31
C SER A 183 -29.14 -4.92 5.44
N ARG A 184 -28.45 -4.50 6.52
CA ARG A 184 -28.38 -5.24 7.77
C ARG A 184 -29.79 -5.51 8.31
N LEU A 185 -29.97 -6.66 8.94
CA LEU A 185 -31.22 -6.99 9.59
C LEU A 185 -31.40 -6.15 10.85
N THR A 186 -32.63 -5.73 11.11
CA THR A 186 -32.94 -5.01 12.35
C THR A 186 -33.02 -5.99 13.52
N ASP A 187 -32.78 -5.51 14.74
CA ASP A 187 -32.81 -6.32 15.96
C ASP A 187 -34.13 -7.09 16.11
N GLY A 188 -35.27 -6.43 15.84
CA GLY A 188 -36.58 -7.08 15.87
C GLY A 188 -36.73 -8.21 14.84
N GLN A 189 -36.09 -8.10 13.68
CA GLN A 189 -36.06 -9.16 12.66
C GLN A 189 -35.19 -10.34 13.10
N LEU A 190 -34.03 -10.08 13.71
CA LEU A 190 -33.15 -11.11 14.28
C LEU A 190 -33.87 -11.90 15.38
N VAL A 191 -34.42 -11.18 16.36
CA VAL A 191 -35.14 -11.73 17.51
C VAL A 191 -36.30 -12.63 17.06
N LYS A 192 -37.07 -12.20 16.05
CA LYS A 192 -38.18 -13.00 15.50
C LYS A 192 -37.70 -14.38 15.02
N ARG A 193 -36.56 -14.46 14.34
CA ARG A 193 -36.02 -15.73 13.84
C ARG A 193 -35.40 -16.57 14.95
N ILE A 194 -34.68 -15.95 15.88
CA ILE A 194 -34.11 -16.63 17.04
C ILE A 194 -35.21 -17.30 17.86
N TYR A 195 -36.33 -16.61 18.15
CA TYR A 195 -37.45 -17.21 18.87
C TYR A 195 -38.08 -18.41 18.15
N GLN A 196 -38.14 -18.39 16.82
CA GLN A 196 -38.64 -19.54 16.06
C GLN A 196 -37.74 -20.77 16.26
N ILE A 197 -36.42 -20.57 16.25
CA ILE A 197 -35.43 -21.64 16.44
C ILE A 197 -35.46 -22.13 17.90
N CYS A 198 -35.49 -21.23 18.89
CA CYS A 198 -35.58 -21.62 20.29
C CYS A 198 -36.84 -22.46 20.59
N LYS A 199 -37.98 -22.12 19.98
CA LYS A 199 -39.22 -22.92 20.10
C LYS A 199 -39.12 -24.28 19.42
N ALA A 200 -38.47 -24.35 18.27
CA ALA A 200 -38.32 -25.59 17.51
C ALA A 200 -37.34 -26.58 18.16
N GLU A 201 -36.25 -26.07 18.77
CA GLU A 201 -35.23 -26.87 19.47
C GLU A 201 -35.49 -27.02 20.98
N ASN A 202 -36.55 -26.40 21.51
CA ASN A 202 -36.89 -26.36 22.93
C ASN A 202 -35.72 -25.89 23.82
N VAL A 203 -35.10 -24.77 23.43
CA VAL A 203 -33.97 -24.15 24.14
C VAL A 203 -34.47 -23.29 25.30
N GLU A 204 -33.88 -23.46 26.48
CA GLU A 204 -34.11 -22.58 27.62
C GLU A 204 -33.24 -21.31 27.50
N TYR A 205 -33.86 -20.13 27.59
CA TYR A 205 -33.18 -18.85 27.40
C TYR A 205 -33.68 -17.78 28.40
N SER A 206 -32.84 -16.78 28.66
CA SER A 206 -33.23 -15.52 29.32
C SER A 206 -33.34 -14.38 28.30
N ASP A 207 -34.14 -13.36 28.61
CA ASP A 207 -34.27 -12.18 27.74
C ASP A 207 -32.93 -11.45 27.57
N ASP A 208 -32.10 -11.43 28.61
CA ASP A 208 -30.73 -10.92 28.58
C ASP A 208 -29.81 -11.74 27.65
N GLY A 209 -29.97 -13.06 27.62
CA GLY A 209 -29.25 -13.93 26.67
C GLY A 209 -29.62 -13.64 25.22
N ILE A 210 -30.90 -13.41 24.93
CA ILE A 210 -31.34 -13.02 23.58
C ILE A 210 -30.79 -11.63 23.21
N ALA A 211 -30.81 -10.68 24.13
CA ALA A 211 -30.22 -9.35 23.91
C ALA A 211 -28.71 -9.43 23.64
N ALA A 212 -27.97 -10.28 24.38
CA ALA A 212 -26.55 -10.51 24.15
C ALA A 212 -26.26 -11.15 22.79
N LEU A 213 -27.10 -12.08 22.33
CA LEU A 213 -26.99 -12.67 20.98
C LEU A 213 -27.20 -11.62 19.89
N VAL A 214 -28.20 -10.74 20.04
CA VAL A 214 -28.45 -9.64 19.09
C VAL A 214 -27.29 -8.65 19.08
N PHE A 215 -26.79 -8.27 20.25
CA PHE A 215 -25.66 -7.36 20.41
C PHE A 215 -24.38 -7.92 19.77
N SER A 216 -24.11 -9.21 19.94
CA SER A 216 -22.92 -9.86 19.34
C SER A 216 -23.01 -10.06 17.83
N ALA A 217 -24.22 -10.15 17.27
CA ALA A 217 -24.44 -10.48 15.86
C ALA A 217 -24.51 -9.28 14.90
N GLU A 218 -24.78 -8.07 15.39
CA GLU A 218 -24.84 -6.82 14.59
C GLU A 218 -25.62 -6.89 13.25
N GLY A 219 -26.72 -7.65 13.24
CA GLY A 219 -27.55 -7.85 12.05
C GLY A 219 -27.13 -9.00 11.13
N ASP A 220 -26.11 -9.79 11.51
CA ASP A 220 -25.74 -11.06 10.87
C ASP A 220 -26.55 -12.23 11.48
N MET A 221 -27.48 -12.78 10.71
CA MET A 221 -28.31 -13.91 11.17
C MET A 221 -27.52 -15.20 11.36
N ARG A 222 -26.49 -15.43 10.52
CA ARG A 222 -25.67 -16.64 10.57
C ARG A 222 -24.88 -16.67 11.88
N GLN A 223 -24.26 -15.55 12.23
CA GLN A 223 -23.52 -15.39 13.48
C GLN A 223 -24.43 -15.56 14.69
N ALA A 224 -25.63 -14.94 14.67
CA ALA A 224 -26.60 -15.08 15.76
C ALA A 224 -26.99 -16.55 16.02
N ILE A 225 -27.29 -17.31 14.96
CA ILE A 225 -27.68 -18.73 15.07
C ILE A 225 -26.50 -19.58 15.54
N ASN A 226 -25.28 -19.31 15.05
CA ASN A 226 -24.09 -20.03 15.45
C ASN A 226 -23.76 -19.81 16.94
N ASN A 227 -23.85 -18.57 17.40
CA ASN A 227 -23.64 -18.23 18.82
C ASN A 227 -24.71 -18.87 19.70
N LEU A 228 -25.98 -18.87 19.25
CA LEU A 228 -27.08 -19.53 19.95
C LEU A 228 -26.81 -21.04 20.10
N GLN A 229 -26.46 -21.72 19.00
CA GLN A 229 -26.16 -23.15 19.01
C GLN A 229 -24.96 -23.47 19.90
N SER A 230 -23.89 -22.68 19.81
CA SER A 230 -22.68 -22.88 20.60
C SER A 230 -22.91 -22.66 22.09
N THR A 231 -23.73 -21.67 22.46
CA THR A 231 -24.11 -21.41 23.86
C THR A 231 -24.97 -22.53 24.42
N PHE A 232 -25.94 -23.02 23.63
CA PHE A 232 -26.79 -24.14 24.03
C PHE A 232 -25.99 -25.44 24.16
N ALA A 233 -25.11 -25.74 23.21
CA ALA A 233 -24.28 -26.95 23.23
C ALA A 233 -23.27 -26.93 24.40
N GLY A 234 -22.74 -25.75 24.76
CA GLY A 234 -21.79 -25.60 25.86
C GLY A 234 -22.41 -25.59 27.26
N PHE A 235 -23.52 -24.87 27.43
CA PHE A 235 -24.08 -24.56 28.76
C PHE A 235 -25.54 -24.98 28.96
N GLY A 236 -26.26 -25.41 27.92
CA GLY A 236 -27.68 -25.79 27.96
C GLY A 236 -28.66 -24.63 28.16
N PHE A 237 -28.29 -23.61 28.95
CA PHE A 237 -29.08 -22.42 29.21
C PHE A 237 -28.45 -21.17 28.58
N VAL A 238 -29.24 -20.42 27.81
CA VAL A 238 -28.78 -19.22 27.09
C VAL A 238 -29.00 -17.96 27.96
N SER A 239 -27.95 -17.53 28.66
CA SER A 239 -27.89 -16.27 29.43
C SER A 239 -26.87 -15.29 28.85
N GLY A 240 -26.94 -13.99 29.18
CA GLY A 240 -25.96 -13.01 28.70
C GLY A 240 -24.53 -13.37 29.06
N ASP A 241 -24.29 -13.78 30.32
CA ASP A 241 -22.99 -14.27 30.78
C ASP A 241 -22.48 -15.45 29.96
N ASN A 242 -23.33 -16.44 29.68
CA ASN A 242 -22.93 -17.62 28.91
C ASN A 242 -22.64 -17.26 27.45
N VAL A 243 -23.43 -16.36 26.85
CA VAL A 243 -23.20 -15.88 25.48
C VAL A 243 -21.87 -15.15 25.37
N PHE A 244 -21.57 -14.20 26.26
CA PHE A 244 -20.30 -13.47 26.22
C PHE A 244 -19.08 -14.34 26.55
N ARG A 245 -19.25 -15.43 27.32
CA ARG A 245 -18.19 -16.44 27.53
C ARG A 245 -17.90 -17.27 26.27
N VAL A 246 -18.91 -17.57 25.45
CA VAL A 246 -18.71 -18.30 24.19
C VAL A 246 -18.16 -17.40 23.10
N VAL A 247 -18.61 -16.15 23.04
CA VAL A 247 -18.15 -15.16 22.06
C VAL A 247 -16.77 -14.59 22.42
N ASP A 248 -16.36 -14.70 23.69
CA ASP A 248 -15.09 -14.22 24.24
C ASP A 248 -14.87 -12.73 23.96
N SER A 249 -15.88 -11.92 24.24
CA SER A 249 -15.85 -10.46 24.09
C SER A 249 -16.08 -9.74 25.42
N PRO A 250 -15.45 -8.57 25.64
CA PRO A 250 -15.66 -7.79 26.85
C PRO A 250 -17.15 -7.54 27.13
N HIS A 251 -17.57 -7.75 28.37
CA HIS A 251 -18.97 -7.54 28.75
C HIS A 251 -19.36 -6.06 28.59
N PRO A 252 -20.46 -5.72 27.90
CA PRO A 252 -20.81 -4.34 27.54
C PRO A 252 -21.00 -3.45 28.76
N VAL A 253 -21.49 -3.98 29.89
CA VAL A 253 -21.65 -3.24 31.15
C VAL A 253 -20.32 -2.73 31.71
N LYS A 254 -19.24 -3.51 31.63
CA LYS A 254 -17.91 -3.08 32.11
C LYS A 254 -17.36 -1.95 31.24
N VAL A 255 -17.51 -2.10 29.92
CA VAL A 255 -17.11 -1.09 28.94
C VAL A 255 -17.93 0.19 29.09
N GLN A 256 -19.23 0.07 29.35
CA GLN A 256 -20.12 1.20 29.61
C GLN A 256 -19.71 1.95 30.88
N ALA A 257 -19.36 1.23 31.96
CA ALA A 257 -18.86 1.84 33.20
C ALA A 257 -17.56 2.62 32.95
N MET A 258 -16.63 2.03 32.18
CA MET A 258 -15.38 2.70 31.79
C MET A 258 -15.64 3.98 30.98
N ILE A 259 -16.51 3.93 29.97
CA ILE A 259 -16.87 5.12 29.16
C ILE A 259 -17.56 6.18 30.03
N LYS A 260 -18.41 5.76 30.98
CA LYS A 260 -19.05 6.68 31.94
C LYS A 260 -18.03 7.36 32.85
N SER A 261 -17.03 6.63 33.35
CA SER A 261 -15.92 7.22 34.12
C SER A 261 -15.10 8.20 33.28
N CYS A 262 -14.89 7.92 31.98
CA CYS A 262 -14.30 8.90 31.05
C CYS A 262 -15.17 10.15 30.90
N GLN A 263 -16.49 10.00 30.79
CA GLN A 263 -17.44 11.11 30.70
C GLN A 263 -17.42 11.97 31.98
N GLU A 264 -17.27 11.35 33.15
CA GLU A 264 -17.15 12.03 34.45
C GLU A 264 -15.73 12.59 34.72
N GLN A 265 -14.83 12.56 33.74
CA GLN A 265 -13.42 13.00 33.84
C GLN A 265 -12.58 12.25 34.91
N LYS A 266 -13.03 11.06 35.34
CA LYS A 266 -12.31 10.21 36.29
C LYS A 266 -11.40 9.24 35.55
N VAL A 267 -10.23 9.75 35.13
CA VAL A 267 -9.27 9.02 34.29
C VAL A 267 -8.73 7.78 35.01
N ASP A 268 -8.45 7.87 36.31
CA ASP A 268 -7.90 6.74 37.07
C ASP A 268 -8.89 5.56 37.15
N GLU A 269 -10.17 5.83 37.41
CA GLU A 269 -11.23 4.80 37.43
C GLU A 269 -11.43 4.16 36.05
N ALA A 270 -11.37 4.96 34.98
CA ALA A 270 -11.45 4.45 33.62
C ALA A 270 -10.24 3.57 33.25
N LEU A 271 -9.04 4.00 33.67
CA LEU A 271 -7.79 3.27 33.44
C LEU A 271 -7.77 1.95 34.23
N ASP A 272 -8.34 1.91 35.43
CA ASP A 272 -8.48 0.68 36.20
C ASP A 272 -9.48 -0.29 35.56
N GLY A 273 -10.59 0.21 35.00
CA GLY A 273 -11.50 -0.60 34.18
C GLY A 273 -10.81 -1.17 32.93
N LEU A 274 -9.94 -0.39 32.27
CA LEU A 274 -9.14 -0.86 31.14
C LEU A 274 -8.11 -1.92 31.55
N LYS A 275 -7.41 -1.71 32.67
CA LYS A 275 -6.47 -2.70 33.22
C LYS A 275 -7.17 -4.01 33.57
N GLU A 276 -8.39 -3.97 34.11
CA GLU A 276 -9.17 -5.17 34.40
C GLU A 276 -9.45 -5.96 33.12
N LEU A 277 -9.86 -5.31 32.03
CA LEU A 277 -10.05 -5.98 30.73
C LEU A 277 -8.73 -6.51 30.16
N TRP A 278 -7.64 -5.75 30.29
CA TRP A 278 -6.33 -6.16 29.80
C TRP A 278 -5.77 -7.37 30.55
N THR A 279 -5.94 -7.42 31.88
CA THR A 279 -5.50 -8.54 32.72
C THR A 279 -6.29 -9.81 32.49
N LEU A 280 -7.55 -9.71 32.04
CA LEU A 280 -8.35 -10.85 31.59
C LEU A 280 -7.90 -11.42 30.24
N GLY A 281 -6.94 -10.77 29.56
CA GLY A 281 -6.34 -11.27 28.33
C GLY A 281 -7.10 -10.90 27.06
N TYR A 282 -8.07 -9.97 27.13
CA TYR A 282 -8.75 -9.48 25.94
C TYR A 282 -7.78 -8.72 25.03
N SER A 283 -7.92 -8.94 23.73
CA SER A 283 -7.15 -8.20 22.72
C SER A 283 -7.50 -6.71 22.76
N SER A 284 -6.51 -5.86 22.50
CA SER A 284 -6.73 -4.41 22.36
C SER A 284 -7.77 -4.10 21.28
N HIS A 285 -7.83 -4.91 20.21
CA HIS A 285 -8.80 -4.75 19.14
C HIS A 285 -10.23 -5.01 19.62
N ASP A 286 -10.45 -6.04 20.44
CA ASP A 286 -11.78 -6.42 20.95
C ASP A 286 -12.30 -5.41 21.97
N ILE A 287 -11.40 -4.87 22.80
CA ILE A 287 -11.72 -3.78 23.73
C ILE A 287 -12.18 -2.54 22.93
N ILE A 288 -11.41 -2.11 21.92
CA ILE A 288 -11.75 -0.93 21.11
C ILE A 288 -13.03 -1.15 20.30
N SER A 289 -13.19 -2.33 19.69
CA SER A 289 -14.39 -2.69 18.92
C SER A 289 -15.64 -2.66 19.81
N THR A 290 -15.56 -3.21 21.03
CA THR A 290 -16.66 -3.20 21.99
C THR A 290 -16.93 -1.80 22.52
N MET A 291 -15.90 -1.00 22.80
CA MET A 291 -16.05 0.41 23.15
C MET A 291 -16.82 1.15 22.07
N PHE A 292 -16.42 1.01 20.80
CA PHE A 292 -17.11 1.65 19.67
C PHE A 292 -18.59 1.27 19.59
N LYS A 293 -18.91 -0.03 19.79
CA LYS A 293 -20.30 -0.51 19.80
C LYS A 293 -21.13 0.10 20.93
N VAL A 294 -20.59 0.08 22.15
CA VAL A 294 -21.28 0.61 23.34
C VAL A 294 -21.49 2.12 23.21
N THR A 295 -20.49 2.87 22.76
CA THR A 295 -20.56 4.31 22.49
C THR A 295 -21.70 4.64 21.51
N LYS A 296 -21.85 3.88 20.43
CA LYS A 296 -22.92 4.10 19.43
C LYS A 296 -24.33 3.93 20.02
N THR A 297 -24.48 3.08 21.02
CA THR A 297 -25.77 2.79 21.68
C THR A 297 -26.07 3.67 22.88
N LEU A 298 -25.09 4.44 23.38
CA LEU A 298 -25.23 5.27 24.57
C LEU A 298 -25.91 6.61 24.23
N PRO A 299 -27.15 6.86 24.69
CA PRO A 299 -27.84 8.11 24.42
C PRO A 299 -27.29 9.30 25.23
N SER A 300 -26.48 9.07 26.27
CA SER A 300 -25.86 10.12 27.08
C SER A 300 -24.71 10.83 26.39
N LEU A 301 -24.20 10.26 25.29
CA LEU A 301 -23.26 10.89 24.39
C LEU A 301 -24.09 11.49 23.25
N SER A 302 -24.61 12.70 23.47
CA SER A 302 -25.16 13.47 22.36
C SER A 302 -24.06 13.60 21.31
N GLU A 303 -24.41 13.38 20.06
CA GLU A 303 -23.61 13.73 18.89
C GLU A 303 -23.37 15.25 18.98
N HIS A 304 -22.33 15.66 19.71
CA HIS A 304 -21.71 16.95 19.46
C HIS A 304 -21.26 16.84 18.03
N LYS A 305 -22.05 17.40 17.13
CA LYS A 305 -21.64 17.73 15.78
C LYS A 305 -20.19 18.17 15.86
N LEU A 306 -19.30 17.43 15.19
CA LEU A 306 -18.00 17.95 14.77
C LEU A 306 -18.24 18.99 13.65
N GLU A 307 -19.08 19.97 13.97
CA GLU A 307 -19.15 21.30 13.36
C GLU A 307 -18.38 22.20 14.31
N GLY A 308 -17.20 22.65 13.91
CA GLY A 308 -16.52 23.80 14.51
C GLY A 308 -15.73 23.53 15.79
N VAL A 309 -14.42 23.32 15.65
CA VAL A 309 -13.49 24.10 16.49
C VAL A 309 -13.46 25.49 15.85
N ALA A 310 -14.49 26.26 16.18
CA ALA A 310 -14.57 27.70 16.06
C ALA A 310 -15.04 28.18 17.43
N ASP A 311 -14.23 29.06 18.00
CA ASP A 311 -14.49 29.97 19.11
C ASP A 311 -15.14 29.39 20.38
N ASP A 312 -14.32 29.30 21.44
CA ASP A 312 -14.81 29.53 22.79
C ASP A 312 -14.06 30.75 23.35
N ASP A 313 -14.86 31.76 23.65
CA ASP A 313 -14.51 33.10 24.05
C ASP A 313 -13.60 33.14 25.29
N LEU A 314 -12.40 33.69 25.12
CA LEU A 314 -11.69 34.35 26.21
C LEU A 314 -12.18 35.79 26.27
N GLU A 315 -12.90 36.12 27.34
CA GLU A 315 -13.22 37.49 27.75
C GLU A 315 -11.95 38.36 27.77
N VAL A 316 -11.81 39.25 26.79
CA VAL A 316 -10.89 40.38 26.84
C VAL A 316 -11.71 41.65 26.68
N THR A 317 -11.57 42.50 27.68
CA THR A 317 -12.26 43.75 27.94
C THR A 317 -12.26 44.73 26.77
N ASP A 318 -13.42 45.39 26.58
CA ASP A 318 -13.60 46.60 25.78
C ASP A 318 -12.48 47.63 25.99
N ALA A 319 -11.70 47.89 24.95
CA ALA A 319 -10.96 49.14 24.79
C ALA A 319 -10.93 49.51 23.31
N TRP A 320 -11.49 50.68 23.04
CA TRP A 320 -11.64 51.24 21.71
C TRP A 320 -10.27 51.58 21.12
N GLU A 321 -10.05 51.24 19.85
CA GLU A 321 -9.38 52.17 18.94
C GLU A 321 -9.86 51.96 17.51
N SER A 322 -10.66 52.92 17.09
CA SER A 322 -11.13 53.16 15.74
C SER A 322 -10.00 53.67 14.86
N GLU A 323 -9.49 52.88 13.92
CA GLU A 323 -8.81 53.44 12.75
C GLU A 323 -9.07 52.59 11.48
N GLY A 324 -9.58 53.26 10.44
CA GLY A 324 -9.28 52.89 9.06
C GLY A 324 -10.19 51.87 8.38
N LEU A 325 -11.44 52.23 8.11
CA LEU A 325 -12.14 51.76 6.91
C LEU A 325 -11.38 52.26 5.66
N GLU A 326 -10.31 51.57 5.25
CA GLU A 326 -9.82 51.67 3.88
C GLU A 326 -10.52 50.61 3.02
N LYS A 327 -11.68 50.99 2.48
CA LYS A 327 -12.08 50.48 1.17
C LYS A 327 -11.06 50.99 0.14
N ARG A 328 -10.12 50.14 -0.26
CA ARG A 328 -9.28 50.26 -1.45
C ARG A 328 -9.27 48.88 -2.14
N ALA A 329 -9.31 48.73 -3.45
CA ALA A 329 -9.54 49.64 -4.55
C ALA A 329 -9.89 48.76 -5.76
N ASP A 330 -10.73 49.31 -6.63
CA ASP A 330 -11.28 48.75 -7.85
C ASP A 330 -10.23 48.63 -8.99
N THR A 331 -9.00 48.18 -8.72
CA THR A 331 -7.85 48.39 -9.64
C THR A 331 -6.88 47.21 -9.79
N VAL A 332 -7.31 45.96 -9.62
CA VAL A 332 -6.50 44.81 -10.07
C VAL A 332 -7.16 44.19 -11.29
N ASP A 333 -6.67 44.51 -12.48
CA ASP A 333 -7.14 43.89 -13.73
C ASP A 333 -6.96 42.36 -13.65
N SER A 334 -8.02 41.61 -13.97
CA SER A 334 -7.96 40.15 -13.98
C SER A 334 -7.31 39.66 -15.27
N GLN A 335 -6.27 38.84 -15.16
CA GLN A 335 -5.63 38.20 -16.31
C GLN A 335 -6.47 37.00 -16.76
N THR A 336 -6.53 36.71 -18.06
CA THR A 336 -7.25 35.54 -18.58
C THR A 336 -6.32 34.34 -18.66
N ILE A 337 -6.80 33.18 -18.21
CA ILE A 337 -6.06 31.91 -18.36
C ILE A 337 -5.92 31.59 -19.85
N SER A 338 -4.69 31.27 -20.27
CA SER A 338 -4.31 31.10 -21.68
C SER A 338 -4.98 29.92 -22.39
N GLY A 339 -5.43 28.90 -21.67
CA GLY A 339 -6.11 27.73 -22.24
C GLY A 339 -6.27 26.56 -21.28
N ASN A 340 -6.94 25.50 -21.75
CA ASN A 340 -7.05 24.22 -21.04
C ASN A 340 -5.69 23.49 -21.07
N ASN A 341 -5.20 23.01 -19.92
CA ASN A 341 -3.85 22.43 -19.77
C ASN A 341 -2.72 23.37 -20.23
N ALA A 342 -2.92 24.69 -20.12
CA ALA A 342 -1.91 25.68 -20.48
C ALA A 342 -1.31 26.30 -19.20
N PRO A 343 0.02 26.26 -19.04
CA PRO A 343 0.69 26.91 -17.91
C PRO A 343 0.71 28.43 -18.07
N ASN A 344 0.45 29.14 -16.98
CA ASN A 344 0.50 30.59 -16.92
C ASN A 344 1.60 31.00 -15.94
N LEU A 345 2.72 31.46 -16.48
CA LEU A 345 3.87 31.88 -15.69
C LEU A 345 3.79 33.38 -15.39
N LEU A 346 3.95 33.74 -14.11
CA LEU A 346 3.96 35.14 -13.69
C LEU A 346 4.91 35.37 -12.52
N ASN A 347 5.58 36.54 -12.54
CA ASN A 347 6.35 37.02 -11.40
C ASN A 347 5.45 37.85 -10.47
N ILE A 348 5.55 37.60 -9.17
CA ILE A 348 4.77 38.32 -8.15
C ILE A 348 5.69 38.87 -7.06
N GLN A 349 5.46 40.13 -6.69
CA GLN A 349 6.17 40.82 -5.61
C GLN A 349 5.47 40.58 -4.27
N ALA A 350 6.22 40.67 -3.17
CA ALA A 350 5.67 40.50 -1.82
C ALA A 350 4.51 41.45 -1.53
N GLY A 351 3.47 40.94 -0.88
CA GLY A 351 2.26 41.67 -0.53
C GLY A 351 1.27 41.87 -1.69
N ASN A 352 1.66 41.59 -2.94
CA ASN A 352 0.76 41.74 -4.08
C ASN A 352 -0.13 40.50 -4.26
N THR A 353 -1.33 40.74 -4.79
CA THR A 353 -2.28 39.70 -5.19
C THR A 353 -2.55 39.81 -6.68
N THR A 354 -2.52 38.67 -7.37
CA THR A 354 -2.81 38.56 -8.80
C THR A 354 -4.10 37.77 -9.00
N ILE A 355 -5.03 38.27 -9.82
CA ILE A 355 -6.33 37.65 -10.06
C ILE A 355 -6.39 37.11 -11.49
N TRP A 356 -6.77 35.85 -11.62
CA TRP A 356 -6.97 35.14 -12.87
C TRP A 356 -8.45 34.86 -13.10
N LYS A 357 -8.90 35.03 -14.35
CA LYS A 357 -10.24 34.73 -14.82
C LYS A 357 -10.17 33.49 -15.72
N TYR A 358 -10.98 32.50 -15.39
CA TYR A 358 -11.23 31.35 -16.27
C TYR A 358 -12.61 31.51 -16.89
N THR A 359 -12.64 31.58 -18.22
CA THR A 359 -13.86 31.93 -18.96
C THR A 359 -14.77 30.71 -19.13
N LYS A 360 -16.08 30.98 -19.23
CA LYS A 360 -17.09 29.99 -19.57
C LYS A 360 -16.80 29.27 -20.90
N GLU A 361 -16.13 29.94 -21.84
CA GLU A 361 -15.72 29.37 -23.11
C GLU A 361 -14.70 28.24 -22.92
N LEU A 362 -13.69 28.44 -22.07
CA LEU A 362 -12.71 27.40 -21.71
C LEU A 362 -13.36 26.26 -20.92
N LEU A 363 -14.29 26.58 -20.02
CA LEU A 363 -15.06 25.60 -19.26
C LEU A 363 -15.88 24.68 -20.18
N ASN A 364 -16.39 25.21 -21.28
CA ASN A 364 -17.15 24.48 -22.29
C ASN A 364 -16.30 23.96 -23.46
N GLY A 365 -14.98 24.04 -23.35
CA GLY A 365 -14.04 23.52 -24.34
C GLY A 365 -14.05 21.99 -24.44
N GLU A 366 -13.49 21.48 -25.53
CA GLU A 366 -13.30 20.05 -25.74
C GLU A 366 -12.20 19.49 -24.82
N TYR A 367 -12.34 18.23 -24.41
CA TYR A 367 -11.28 17.51 -23.70
C TYR A 367 -10.05 17.36 -24.61
N ALA A 368 -8.86 17.37 -24.02
CA ALA A 368 -7.62 17.18 -24.76
C ALA A 368 -7.53 15.75 -25.34
N ASN A 369 -6.91 15.61 -26.51
CA ASN A 369 -6.65 14.29 -27.09
C ASN A 369 -5.69 13.49 -26.19
N GLU A 370 -5.98 12.20 -25.98
CA GLU A 370 -5.14 11.32 -25.19
C GLU A 370 -3.77 11.13 -25.89
N THR A 371 -2.69 11.61 -25.28
CA THR A 371 -1.32 11.44 -25.80
C THR A 371 -0.80 10.04 -25.47
N VAL A 372 0.13 9.52 -26.29
CA VAL A 372 0.73 8.19 -26.09
C VAL A 372 1.47 8.17 -24.74
N GLY A 373 0.84 7.68 -23.68
CA GLY A 373 1.45 7.65 -22.35
C GLY A 373 2.39 6.46 -22.13
N LEU A 374 2.64 6.13 -20.87
CA LEU A 374 3.39 4.93 -20.46
C LEU A 374 2.72 3.63 -20.98
N PRO A 375 3.49 2.55 -21.22
CA PRO A 375 2.98 1.24 -21.66
C PRO A 375 1.87 0.64 -20.76
N GLY A 376 1.78 1.09 -19.51
CA GLY A 376 0.67 0.82 -18.60
C GLY A 376 0.68 1.72 -17.37
N LYS A 377 -0.36 1.60 -16.52
CA LYS A 377 -0.36 2.26 -15.20
C LYS A 377 0.72 1.65 -14.31
N ILE A 378 1.55 2.50 -13.72
CA ILE A 378 2.63 2.15 -12.81
C ILE A 378 2.09 1.22 -11.70
N GLY A 379 2.75 0.07 -11.48
CA GLY A 379 2.42 -0.86 -10.41
C GLY A 379 1.13 -1.67 -10.61
N GLN A 380 0.45 -1.57 -11.76
CA GLN A 380 -0.81 -2.28 -12.02
C GLN A 380 -0.68 -3.26 -13.20
N LYS A 381 -1.47 -4.36 -13.17
CA LYS A 381 -1.72 -5.19 -14.36
C LYS A 381 -2.66 -4.41 -15.28
N ARG A 382 -2.35 -4.36 -16.57
CA ARG A 382 -3.07 -3.52 -17.56
C ARG A 382 -4.60 -3.72 -17.45
N VAL A 383 -5.28 -2.66 -17.06
CA VAL A 383 -6.69 -2.42 -17.39
C VAL A 383 -6.64 -1.45 -18.57
N VAL A 384 -7.14 -1.86 -19.73
CA VAL A 384 -7.32 -0.95 -20.86
C VAL A 384 -8.15 0.23 -20.34
N PRO A 385 -7.63 1.47 -20.36
CA PRO A 385 -8.45 2.62 -20.00
C PRO A 385 -9.66 2.65 -20.94
N PRO A 386 -10.87 2.98 -20.45
CA PRO A 386 -11.98 3.25 -21.35
C PRO A 386 -11.54 4.35 -22.32
N GLN A 387 -11.56 4.08 -23.63
CA GLN A 387 -11.33 5.09 -24.64
C GLN A 387 -12.39 6.18 -24.46
N ARG A 388 -12.01 7.31 -23.88
CA ARG A 388 -12.87 8.50 -23.87
C ARG A 388 -12.83 9.07 -25.28
N HIS A 389 -13.84 8.75 -26.08
CA HIS A 389 -14.11 9.52 -27.29
C HIS A 389 -14.64 10.89 -26.87
N ALA A 390 -14.32 11.93 -27.64
CA ALA A 390 -14.94 13.24 -27.51
C ALA A 390 -16.46 13.09 -27.58
N GLU A 391 -17.16 13.20 -26.46
CA GLU A 391 -18.62 13.18 -26.43
C GLU A 391 -19.15 14.48 -27.03
N LEU A 392 -19.95 14.37 -28.10
CA LEU A 392 -20.72 15.49 -28.64
C LEU A 392 -21.85 15.85 -27.67
N ARG A 393 -21.71 16.97 -26.97
CA ARG A 393 -22.68 17.44 -25.98
C ARG A 393 -23.93 18.02 -26.66
N LYS A 394 -25.13 17.62 -26.22
CA LYS A 394 -26.39 18.33 -26.55
C LYS A 394 -26.42 19.66 -25.80
N ARG A 395 -26.76 20.73 -26.53
CA ARG A 395 -26.67 22.15 -26.16
C ARG A 395 -27.54 22.63 -24.97
N GLN A 396 -28.10 21.75 -24.13
CA GLN A 396 -29.30 22.09 -23.36
C GLN A 396 -29.44 21.60 -21.91
N ASP A 397 -28.37 21.19 -21.20
CA ASP A 397 -28.49 20.89 -19.76
C ASP A 397 -27.49 21.69 -18.90
N GLY A 398 -27.98 22.13 -17.73
CA GLY A 398 -27.34 23.05 -16.79
C GLY A 398 -25.91 22.70 -16.36
N ASP A 399 -25.12 23.75 -16.13
CA ASP A 399 -23.78 23.94 -16.69
C ASP A 399 -22.65 23.74 -15.65
N THR A 400 -22.71 22.69 -14.83
CA THR A 400 -21.67 22.38 -13.83
C THR A 400 -20.60 21.47 -14.42
N ARG A 401 -19.31 21.87 -14.38
CA ARG A 401 -18.17 21.02 -14.77
C ARG A 401 -17.10 21.03 -13.68
N GLN A 402 -16.48 19.87 -13.47
CA GLN A 402 -15.34 19.74 -12.56
C GLN A 402 -14.09 20.31 -13.22
N VAL A 403 -13.35 21.12 -12.46
CA VAL A 403 -12.12 21.78 -12.90
C VAL A 403 -11.01 21.50 -11.90
N PHE A 404 -9.83 21.24 -12.42
CA PHE A 404 -8.61 20.92 -11.70
C PHE A 404 -7.67 22.12 -11.78
N VAL A 405 -7.37 22.72 -10.62
CA VAL A 405 -6.41 23.82 -10.47
C VAL A 405 -5.15 23.28 -9.84
N SER A 406 -4.00 23.58 -10.44
CA SER A 406 -2.70 23.22 -9.89
C SER A 406 -1.72 24.36 -10.07
N ILE A 407 -0.90 24.62 -9.05
CA ILE A 407 0.11 25.68 -9.07
C ILE A 407 1.44 25.14 -8.55
N ASN A 408 2.52 25.51 -9.22
CA ASN A 408 3.90 25.26 -8.83
C ASN A 408 4.65 26.58 -8.66
N THR A 409 5.47 26.70 -7.62
CA THR A 409 6.44 27.79 -7.47
C THR A 409 7.73 27.39 -8.17
N CYS A 410 8.14 28.15 -9.18
CA CYS A 410 9.34 27.88 -9.97
C CYS A 410 10.56 28.67 -9.50
N LEU A 411 10.37 29.87 -8.94
CA LEU A 411 11.41 30.65 -8.27
C LEU A 411 10.85 31.20 -6.96
N GLN A 412 11.71 31.27 -5.95
CA GLN A 412 11.40 31.82 -4.64
C GLN A 412 12.45 32.85 -4.21
N PRO A 413 12.12 33.74 -3.27
CA PRO A 413 13.07 34.68 -2.67
C PRO A 413 14.25 33.97 -2.02
N THR A 414 15.42 34.59 -2.12
CA THR A 414 16.68 34.06 -1.58
C THR A 414 17.02 34.70 -0.25
N TRP A 415 17.73 33.95 0.59
CA TRP A 415 18.28 34.44 1.86
C TRP A 415 19.37 35.49 1.62
N ASN A 416 19.25 36.66 2.27
CA ASN A 416 20.20 37.77 2.16
C ASN A 416 20.85 38.16 3.51
N ALA A 417 20.49 37.49 4.60
CA ALA A 417 21.02 37.81 5.92
C ALA A 417 22.37 37.08 6.20
N THR A 418 23.13 37.62 7.16
CA THR A 418 24.39 37.01 7.61
C THR A 418 24.12 35.82 8.54
N GLY A 419 24.46 34.60 8.13
CA GLY A 419 24.27 33.38 8.93
C GLY A 419 23.81 32.18 8.09
N MET A 420 23.54 31.03 8.74
CA MET A 420 22.89 29.90 8.10
C MET A 420 21.37 30.13 8.05
N GLN A 421 20.74 29.77 6.93
CA GLN A 421 19.30 29.86 6.77
C GLN A 421 18.62 28.73 7.57
N GLU A 422 17.84 29.07 8.59
CA GLU A 422 17.15 28.11 9.46
C GLU A 422 15.69 27.83 9.04
N ARG A 423 15.10 28.70 8.20
CA ARG A 423 13.71 28.61 7.76
C ARG A 423 13.56 28.71 6.24
N ALA A 424 12.53 28.06 5.71
CA ALA A 424 12.14 28.21 4.30
C ALA A 424 11.56 29.63 4.03
N PRO A 425 11.66 30.15 2.80
CA PRO A 425 10.95 31.37 2.41
C PRO A 425 9.43 31.21 2.59
N PRO A 426 8.70 32.29 2.93
CA PRO A 426 7.25 32.27 3.01
C PRO A 426 6.62 31.74 1.71
N GLN A 427 5.57 30.92 1.85
CA GLN A 427 4.91 30.26 0.73
C GLN A 427 3.80 31.14 0.14
N LEU A 428 3.52 30.97 -1.17
CA LEU A 428 2.38 31.64 -1.80
C LEU A 428 1.07 31.07 -1.27
N THR A 429 -0.01 31.84 -1.37
CA THR A 429 -1.36 31.38 -1.04
C THR A 429 -2.27 31.45 -2.26
N LEU A 430 -2.90 30.31 -2.57
CA LEU A 430 -3.90 30.15 -3.61
C LEU A 430 -5.31 30.33 -3.02
N TYR A 431 -6.08 31.21 -3.65
CA TYR A 431 -7.48 31.47 -3.35
C TYR A 431 -8.33 31.11 -4.57
N VAL A 432 -9.35 30.29 -4.39
CA VAL A 432 -10.25 29.88 -5.47
C VAL A 432 -11.69 30.25 -5.13
N ALA A 433 -12.36 31.00 -6.02
CA ALA A 433 -13.77 31.36 -5.83
C ALA A 433 -14.67 30.12 -5.85
N THR A 434 -15.67 30.08 -4.98
CA THR A 434 -16.80 29.14 -5.11
C THR A 434 -17.99 29.75 -5.87
N GLN A 435 -17.98 31.07 -6.09
CA GLN A 435 -19.02 31.84 -6.78
C GLN A 435 -18.43 32.67 -7.94
N SER A 436 -19.30 33.20 -8.81
CA SER A 436 -18.92 33.89 -10.05
C SER A 436 -18.50 35.36 -9.89
N GLY A 437 -18.28 35.83 -8.65
CA GLY A 437 -17.89 37.21 -8.35
C GLY A 437 -16.37 37.39 -8.23
N LYS A 438 -15.83 38.46 -8.83
CA LYS A 438 -14.42 38.85 -8.69
C LYS A 438 -14.10 39.39 -7.28
N GLU A 439 -15.08 40.01 -6.63
CA GLU A 439 -14.96 40.61 -5.28
C GLU A 439 -14.83 39.54 -4.18
N ASP A 440 -15.19 38.29 -4.49
CA ASP A 440 -15.24 37.19 -3.54
C ASP A 440 -13.91 36.45 -3.35
N VAL A 441 -12.83 36.88 -4.03
CA VAL A 441 -11.55 36.15 -4.07
C VAL A 441 -10.37 37.03 -3.68
N GLY A 442 -9.62 36.57 -2.69
CA GLY A 442 -8.41 37.23 -2.20
C GLY A 442 -8.36 37.34 -0.68
N PRO A 443 -7.23 37.82 -0.12
CA PRO A 443 -7.09 38.01 1.32
C PRO A 443 -8.11 39.03 1.83
N GLY A 444 -8.95 38.61 2.80
CA GLY A 444 -10.00 39.46 3.40
C GLY A 444 -11.38 39.39 2.74
N SER A 445 -11.53 38.67 1.62
CA SER A 445 -12.84 38.36 1.03
C SER A 445 -13.55 37.28 1.87
N GLY A 446 -14.87 37.39 2.06
CA GLY A 446 -15.68 36.57 3.00
C GLY A 446 -15.68 35.04 2.77
N PRO A 447 -16.58 34.26 3.42
CA PRO A 447 -16.52 32.80 3.49
C PRO A 447 -16.76 32.02 2.17
N GLY A 448 -16.79 32.70 1.01
CA GLY A 448 -17.10 32.14 -0.31
C GLY A 448 -15.90 31.64 -1.13
N GLN A 449 -14.75 31.37 -0.53
CA GLN A 449 -13.53 30.97 -1.23
C GLN A 449 -12.81 29.78 -0.56
N ILE A 450 -12.10 29.01 -1.38
CA ILE A 450 -11.21 27.94 -0.92
C ILE A 450 -9.80 28.52 -0.81
N VAL A 451 -9.23 28.47 0.39
CA VAL A 451 -7.86 28.94 0.67
C VAL A 451 -6.91 27.74 0.78
N ARG A 452 -5.79 27.80 0.06
CA ARG A 452 -4.70 26.82 0.12
C ARG A 452 -3.36 27.54 0.14
N GLU A 453 -2.65 27.45 1.25
CA GLU A 453 -1.22 27.76 1.26
C GLU A 453 -0.46 26.69 0.48
N LEU A 454 0.54 27.09 -0.29
CA LEU A 454 1.39 26.15 -1.03
C LEU A 454 2.27 25.40 -0.03
N ASP A 455 2.32 24.08 -0.18
CA ASP A 455 3.19 23.21 0.61
C ASP A 455 4.44 22.90 -0.20
N GLU A 456 5.59 23.41 0.24
CA GLU A 456 6.88 23.28 -0.44
C GLU A 456 6.78 23.62 -1.94
N GLY A 457 6.09 24.72 -2.24
CA GLY A 457 5.93 25.26 -3.58
C GLY A 457 4.86 24.59 -4.44
N PHE A 458 3.99 23.71 -3.90
CA PHE A 458 2.91 23.07 -4.65
C PHE A 458 1.54 23.25 -3.97
N ALA A 459 0.50 23.48 -4.77
CA ALA A 459 -0.89 23.33 -4.32
C ALA A 459 -1.81 22.86 -5.45
N ASN A 460 -2.86 22.13 -5.10
CA ASN A 460 -3.91 21.74 -6.03
C ASN A 460 -5.31 21.81 -5.40
N VAL A 461 -6.32 22.08 -6.21
CA VAL A 461 -7.72 22.19 -5.78
C VAL A 461 -8.64 21.69 -6.89
N THR A 462 -9.65 20.90 -6.53
CA THR A 462 -10.78 20.56 -7.42
C THR A 462 -11.99 21.42 -7.08
N VAL A 463 -12.60 22.03 -8.09
CA VAL A 463 -13.82 22.84 -7.92
C VAL A 463 -14.85 22.50 -8.99
N ASN A 464 -16.13 22.55 -8.64
CA ASN A 464 -17.22 22.49 -9.61
C ASN A 464 -17.59 23.92 -10.01
N ALA A 465 -17.31 24.30 -11.26
CA ALA A 465 -17.55 25.65 -11.75
C ALA A 465 -18.78 25.70 -12.66
N THR A 466 -19.51 26.83 -12.58
CA THR A 466 -20.63 27.19 -13.46
C THR A 466 -20.40 28.59 -14.03
N GLY A 467 -20.06 28.69 -15.31
CA GLY A 467 -19.78 29.98 -15.96
C GLY A 467 -18.37 30.53 -15.70
N ASP A 468 -18.26 31.86 -15.69
CA ASP A 468 -16.99 32.55 -15.42
C ASP A 468 -16.66 32.46 -13.92
N TRP A 469 -15.40 32.19 -13.60
CA TRP A 469 -14.93 32.11 -12.22
C TRP A 469 -13.50 32.63 -12.09
N TYR A 470 -13.11 32.92 -10.84
CA TYR A 470 -11.89 33.66 -10.52
C TYR A 470 -10.97 32.88 -9.56
N ILE A 471 -9.67 33.09 -9.72
CA ILE A 471 -8.60 32.53 -8.88
C ILE A 471 -7.72 33.70 -8.47
N ALA A 472 -7.26 33.76 -7.23
CA ALA A 472 -6.24 34.71 -6.84
C ALA A 472 -5.01 33.99 -6.28
N VAL A 473 -3.83 34.48 -6.63
CA VAL A 473 -2.56 34.06 -6.05
C VAL A 473 -1.98 35.25 -5.31
N HIS A 474 -1.77 35.09 -4.01
CA HIS A 474 -1.24 36.11 -3.12
C HIS A 474 0.19 35.76 -2.71
N ALA A 475 1.08 36.75 -2.75
CA ALA A 475 2.41 36.64 -2.19
C ALA A 475 2.43 37.25 -0.78
N PRO A 476 2.85 36.51 0.25
CA PRO A 476 2.95 37.04 1.60
C PRO A 476 3.99 38.15 1.69
N THR A 477 3.95 38.92 2.78
CA THR A 477 4.99 39.92 3.08
C THR A 477 6.32 39.25 3.37
N LEU A 478 7.41 39.71 2.74
CA LEU A 478 8.75 39.17 2.96
C LEU A 478 9.33 39.63 4.31
N PRO A 479 9.84 38.73 5.16
CA PRO A 479 10.70 39.09 6.27
C PRO A 479 11.96 39.79 5.77
N ALA A 480 12.56 40.66 6.59
CA ALA A 480 13.74 41.45 6.23
C ALA A 480 14.97 40.61 5.81
N GLU A 481 14.99 39.33 6.16
CA GLU A 481 16.07 38.38 5.84
C GLU A 481 16.01 37.86 4.40
N PHE A 482 14.86 37.95 3.72
CA PHE A 482 14.66 37.42 2.38
C PHE A 482 14.54 38.54 1.34
N VAL A 483 15.14 38.34 0.18
CA VAL A 483 15.08 39.28 -0.95
C VAL A 483 14.75 38.52 -2.23
N GLY A 484 13.89 39.09 -3.06
CA GLY A 484 13.57 38.55 -4.38
C GLY A 484 12.08 38.62 -4.68
N VAL A 485 11.69 37.86 -5.70
CA VAL A 485 10.30 37.72 -6.15
C VAL A 485 9.98 36.24 -6.26
N TRP A 486 8.69 35.90 -6.23
CA TRP A 486 8.26 34.56 -6.61
C TRP A 486 7.96 34.52 -8.10
N ASN A 487 8.32 33.42 -8.75
CA ASN A 487 7.80 33.04 -10.05
C ASN A 487 6.98 31.78 -9.86
N TYR A 488 5.73 31.78 -10.31
CA TYR A 488 4.87 30.60 -10.24
C TYR A 488 4.30 30.25 -11.60
N GLU A 489 3.92 28.99 -11.75
CA GLU A 489 3.24 28.42 -12.90
C GLU A 489 1.85 27.95 -12.43
N LEU A 490 0.81 28.66 -12.87
CA LEU A 490 -0.58 28.32 -12.57
C LEU A 490 -1.21 27.67 -13.80
N ALA A 491 -1.80 26.49 -13.61
CA ALA A 491 -2.48 25.77 -14.67
C ALA A 491 -3.86 25.32 -14.23
N VAL A 492 -4.80 25.38 -15.17
CA VAL A 492 -6.20 24.99 -14.99
C VAL A 492 -6.57 24.00 -16.07
N SER A 493 -7.20 22.90 -15.68
CA SER A 493 -7.60 21.83 -16.60
C SER A 493 -8.99 21.30 -16.31
N ILE A 494 -9.70 20.89 -17.35
CA ILE A 494 -10.96 20.14 -17.26
C ILE A 494 -10.74 18.62 -17.41
N ASP A 495 -9.53 18.18 -17.76
CA ASP A 495 -9.19 16.78 -18.02
C ASP A 495 -8.70 16.08 -16.73
N ASP A 496 -7.61 16.58 -16.16
CA ASP A 496 -6.94 16.15 -14.93
C ASP A 496 -5.91 17.23 -14.52
N TYR A 497 -5.29 17.11 -13.34
CA TYR A 497 -4.28 18.07 -12.88
C TYR A 497 -3.09 18.19 -13.84
N TYR A 498 -2.65 19.43 -14.09
CA TYR A 498 -1.48 19.71 -14.93
C TYR A 498 -0.15 19.48 -14.18
N HIS A 499 -0.08 19.89 -12.90
CA HIS A 499 1.01 19.54 -11.97
C HIS A 499 0.52 18.48 -10.99
N VAL A 500 1.33 17.45 -10.74
CA VAL A 500 0.94 16.32 -9.89
C VAL A 500 1.98 16.08 -8.81
N LEU A 501 1.54 15.97 -7.55
CA LEU A 501 2.36 15.53 -6.42
C LEU A 501 1.85 14.20 -5.88
N ASN A 502 2.76 13.29 -5.54
CA ASN A 502 2.46 12.13 -4.71
C ASN A 502 3.18 12.26 -3.36
N PRO A 503 2.49 12.71 -2.29
CA PRO A 503 3.14 13.00 -1.02
C PRO A 503 3.34 11.76 -0.12
N VAL A 504 2.79 10.60 -0.48
CA VAL A 504 2.72 9.42 0.40
C VAL A 504 3.77 8.36 0.08
N ASP A 505 4.09 8.16 -1.19
CA ASP A 505 5.04 7.14 -1.64
C ASP A 505 6.18 7.83 -2.39
N PRO A 506 7.45 7.67 -1.95
CA PRO A 506 8.59 8.23 -2.66
C PRO A 506 8.80 7.57 -4.03
N PHE A 507 8.33 6.32 -4.22
CA PHE A 507 8.52 5.51 -5.42
C PHE A 507 9.99 5.35 -5.87
N LEU A 508 10.93 5.79 -5.03
CA LEU A 508 12.37 5.84 -5.20
C LEU A 508 13.02 5.27 -3.95
N HIS A 509 14.09 4.54 -4.17
CA HIS A 509 14.62 3.59 -3.21
C HIS A 509 16.15 3.58 -3.29
N LEU A 510 16.82 3.86 -2.17
CA LEU A 510 18.28 3.81 -2.10
C LEU A 510 18.75 2.35 -2.06
N VAL A 511 19.59 1.95 -3.01
CA VAL A 511 20.19 0.62 -3.00
C VAL A 511 21.40 0.61 -2.08
N ASP A 512 22.40 1.45 -2.38
CA ASP A 512 23.63 1.62 -1.60
C ASP A 512 24.38 2.89 -2.04
N THR A 513 25.34 3.32 -1.23
CA THR A 513 26.25 4.45 -1.52
C THR A 513 27.71 4.03 -1.42
N ASP A 514 28.58 4.80 -2.06
CA ASP A 514 30.00 4.86 -1.70
C ASP A 514 30.37 6.31 -1.32
N GLN A 515 31.66 6.65 -1.33
CA GLN A 515 32.12 7.98 -0.94
C GLN A 515 31.67 9.08 -1.91
N THR A 516 31.54 8.79 -3.21
CA THR A 516 31.32 9.82 -4.25
C THR A 516 30.13 9.53 -5.15
N SER A 517 29.40 8.45 -4.90
CA SER A 517 28.30 8.01 -5.72
C SER A 517 27.21 7.29 -4.93
N ALA A 518 26.02 7.23 -5.53
CA ALA A 518 24.84 6.59 -4.96
C ALA A 518 24.08 5.84 -6.06
N LEU A 519 23.57 4.65 -5.71
CA LEU A 519 22.72 3.85 -6.58
C LEU A 519 21.29 3.87 -6.06
N LEU A 520 20.38 4.34 -6.89
CA LEU A 520 18.95 4.41 -6.58
C LEU A 520 18.14 3.68 -7.64
N VAL A 521 17.00 3.14 -7.25
CA VAL A 521 16.07 2.45 -8.16
C VAL A 521 14.64 2.85 -7.88
N THR A 522 13.76 2.73 -8.87
CA THR A 522 12.32 2.89 -8.66
C THR A 522 11.68 1.62 -8.11
N SER A 523 10.47 1.78 -7.58
CA SER A 523 9.55 0.68 -7.32
C SER A 523 9.17 -0.06 -8.62
N GLN A 524 8.60 -1.27 -8.48
CA GLN A 524 8.23 -2.10 -9.64
C GLN A 524 7.27 -1.35 -10.59
N LEU A 525 7.68 -1.18 -11.85
CA LEU A 525 6.91 -0.40 -12.83
C LEU A 525 5.67 -1.16 -13.33
N THR A 526 5.73 -2.49 -13.36
CA THR A 526 4.61 -3.36 -13.74
C THR A 526 4.57 -4.65 -12.92
N GLN A 527 3.36 -5.19 -12.76
CA GLN A 527 3.10 -6.50 -12.14
C GLN A 527 3.04 -7.64 -13.17
N ASN A 528 3.31 -7.35 -14.45
CA ASN A 528 3.31 -8.36 -15.51
C ASN A 528 4.59 -9.22 -15.48
N THR A 529 4.53 -10.40 -16.09
CA THR A 529 5.67 -11.34 -16.20
C THR A 529 6.60 -10.96 -17.35
N SER A 530 7.84 -11.45 -17.30
CA SER A 530 8.90 -11.22 -18.28
C SER A 530 8.49 -11.55 -19.72
N ASP A 531 7.59 -12.52 -19.92
CA ASP A 531 7.14 -12.95 -21.24
C ASP A 531 6.08 -12.02 -21.88
N SER A 532 5.53 -11.09 -21.13
CA SER A 532 4.47 -10.20 -21.62
C SER A 532 5.00 -9.11 -22.55
N GLU A 533 4.21 -8.72 -23.56
CA GLU A 533 4.55 -7.59 -24.45
C GLU A 533 4.77 -6.29 -23.66
N VAL A 534 3.94 -6.03 -22.66
CA VAL A 534 4.06 -4.84 -21.78
C VAL A 534 5.41 -4.82 -21.05
N PHE A 535 5.91 -5.96 -20.60
CA PHE A 535 7.23 -6.03 -19.97
C PHE A 535 8.34 -5.61 -20.94
N LYS A 536 8.26 -6.09 -22.18
CA LYS A 536 9.22 -5.71 -23.24
C LYS A 536 9.10 -4.23 -23.59
N GLU A 537 7.88 -3.72 -23.75
CA GLU A 537 7.60 -2.30 -23.98
C GLU A 537 8.24 -1.43 -22.89
N TRP A 538 8.12 -1.80 -21.60
CA TRP A 538 8.78 -1.09 -20.50
C TRP A 538 10.31 -1.11 -20.60
N MET A 539 10.90 -2.25 -20.95
CA MET A 539 12.35 -2.40 -21.07
C MET A 539 12.92 -1.72 -22.32
N GLU A 540 12.11 -1.53 -23.36
CA GLU A 540 12.48 -0.89 -24.63
C GLU A 540 12.29 0.64 -24.62
N LEU A 541 11.71 1.22 -23.56
CA LEU A 541 11.58 2.67 -23.41
C LEU A 541 12.96 3.34 -23.37
N SER A 542 13.24 4.18 -24.37
CA SER A 542 14.45 4.99 -24.47
C SER A 542 14.09 6.38 -25.03
N PRO A 543 14.27 7.47 -24.25
CA PRO A 543 14.81 7.49 -22.90
C PRO A 543 13.85 6.93 -21.84
N PRO A 544 14.36 6.47 -20.69
CA PRO A 544 13.53 6.08 -19.56
C PRO A 544 12.59 7.21 -19.10
N PRO A 545 11.40 6.89 -18.59
CA PRO A 545 10.34 7.88 -18.38
C PRO A 545 10.51 8.78 -17.15
N PHE A 546 11.37 8.44 -16.19
CA PHE A 546 11.58 9.23 -14.99
C PHE A 546 12.90 10.02 -15.07
N THR A 547 13.04 10.98 -14.16
CA THR A 547 14.27 11.70 -13.88
C THR A 547 14.40 11.85 -12.37
N ILE A 548 15.62 12.07 -11.89
CA ILE A 548 15.93 12.30 -10.49
C ILE A 548 16.50 13.70 -10.30
N PHE A 549 16.09 14.35 -9.22
CA PHE A 549 16.76 15.53 -8.69
C PHE A 549 17.43 15.15 -7.37
N ALA A 550 18.65 15.64 -7.15
CA ALA A 550 19.31 15.51 -5.88
C ALA A 550 19.99 16.83 -5.49
N ALA A 551 19.98 17.12 -4.19
CA ALA A 551 20.69 18.24 -3.61
C ALA A 551 21.22 17.88 -2.22
N ASN A 552 22.38 18.40 -1.87
CA ASN A 552 22.93 18.29 -0.53
C ASN A 552 21.97 18.97 0.46
N GLN A 553 21.81 18.43 1.66
CA GLN A 553 20.91 19.00 2.68
C GLN A 553 21.28 20.45 3.05
N ASN A 554 22.55 20.85 2.88
CA ASN A 554 23.02 22.23 3.08
C ASN A 554 22.67 23.17 1.91
N HIS A 555 22.13 22.67 0.80
CA HIS A 555 21.74 23.48 -0.36
C HIS A 555 20.36 24.10 -0.15
N THR A 556 20.34 25.25 0.53
CA THR A 556 19.12 25.90 1.02
C THR A 556 18.22 26.45 -0.10
N ALA A 557 18.71 26.58 -1.33
CA ALA A 557 17.93 27.06 -2.47
C ALA A 557 16.69 26.18 -2.79
N THR A 558 16.70 24.92 -2.36
CA THR A 558 15.60 23.97 -2.54
C THR A 558 14.55 24.03 -1.43
N MET A 559 14.86 24.61 -0.26
CA MET A 559 13.93 24.68 0.88
C MET A 559 12.74 25.58 0.55
N GLY A 560 11.52 25.06 0.61
CA GLY A 560 10.30 25.81 0.26
C GLY A 560 9.78 25.54 -1.17
N ILE A 561 10.47 24.70 -1.96
CA ILE A 561 10.06 24.33 -3.33
C ILE A 561 10.23 22.82 -3.62
N ARG A 562 10.35 21.99 -2.59
CA ARG A 562 10.66 20.55 -2.74
C ARG A 562 9.56 19.72 -3.39
N ASN A 563 8.33 20.22 -3.42
CA ASN A 563 7.20 19.55 -4.07
C ASN A 563 6.94 20.08 -5.50
N SER A 564 7.69 21.08 -5.95
CA SER A 564 7.51 21.73 -7.25
C SER A 564 8.49 21.21 -8.30
N TYR A 565 7.96 20.68 -9.42
CA TYR A 565 8.77 20.19 -10.54
C TYR A 565 9.64 21.30 -11.16
N CYS A 566 9.04 22.46 -11.44
CA CYS A 566 9.78 23.59 -12.01
C CYS A 566 10.72 24.24 -10.97
N GLY A 567 10.36 24.20 -9.69
CA GLY A 567 11.21 24.63 -8.59
C GLY A 567 12.52 23.83 -8.56
N TRP A 568 12.43 22.51 -8.56
CA TRP A 568 13.59 21.62 -8.71
C TRP A 568 14.38 21.89 -9.98
N SER A 569 13.70 22.10 -11.11
CA SER A 569 14.36 22.35 -12.39
C SER A 569 15.24 23.61 -12.39
N ASN A 570 14.91 24.61 -11.56
CA ASN A 570 15.65 25.86 -11.41
C ASN A 570 16.66 25.85 -10.25
N ALA A 571 16.36 25.15 -9.15
CA ALA A 571 17.20 25.09 -7.95
C ALA A 571 18.11 23.85 -7.87
N LYS A 572 18.10 23.00 -8.91
CA LYS A 572 18.87 21.75 -9.00
C LYS A 572 20.36 21.94 -8.72
N GLN A 573 20.88 21.07 -7.87
CA GLN A 573 22.33 20.84 -7.77
C GLN A 573 22.74 19.68 -8.68
N ILE A 574 21.94 18.61 -8.67
CA ILE A 574 22.11 17.41 -9.49
C ILE A 574 20.76 17.09 -10.14
N MET A 575 20.77 16.79 -11.44
CA MET A 575 19.58 16.41 -12.21
C MET A 575 19.95 15.37 -13.25
N GLY A 576 19.15 14.31 -13.34
CA GLY A 576 19.21 13.39 -14.48
C GLY A 576 18.65 14.03 -15.74
N ASP A 577 19.45 14.09 -16.81
CA ASP A 577 18.98 14.55 -18.11
C ASP A 577 18.67 13.36 -19.01
N GLN A 578 17.42 13.24 -19.43
CA GLN A 578 16.94 12.15 -20.29
C GLN A 578 17.66 12.14 -21.66
N SER A 579 18.28 13.25 -22.06
CA SER A 579 19.14 13.32 -23.25
C SER A 579 20.58 12.83 -23.01
N ASP A 580 21.05 12.78 -21.76
CA ASP A 580 22.38 12.29 -21.34
C ASP A 580 22.24 11.04 -20.45
N MET A 581 21.71 9.95 -21.01
CA MET A 581 21.48 8.70 -20.27
C MET A 581 22.76 8.08 -19.67
N GLN A 582 23.94 8.41 -20.22
CA GLN A 582 25.22 7.93 -19.70
C GLN A 582 25.79 8.80 -18.58
N GLY A 583 25.16 9.95 -18.28
CA GLY A 583 25.59 10.85 -17.21
C GLY A 583 26.92 11.54 -17.46
N THR A 584 27.36 11.67 -18.71
CA THR A 584 28.67 12.22 -19.06
C THR A 584 28.81 13.72 -18.77
N GLY A 585 27.71 14.47 -18.90
CA GLY A 585 27.65 15.88 -18.57
C GLY A 585 26.95 16.17 -17.23
N THR A 586 26.00 15.32 -16.84
CA THR A 586 25.17 15.54 -15.64
C THR A 586 25.63 14.80 -14.39
N GLY A 587 26.48 13.79 -14.54
CA GLY A 587 26.86 12.91 -13.43
C GLY A 587 25.79 11.89 -13.02
N VAL A 588 24.70 11.76 -13.77
CA VAL A 588 23.61 10.83 -13.47
C VAL A 588 23.40 9.89 -14.64
N GLN A 589 23.82 8.63 -14.48
CA GLN A 589 23.53 7.58 -15.44
C GLN A 589 22.14 6.98 -15.16
N MET A 590 21.34 6.81 -16.21
CA MET A 590 19.96 6.34 -16.10
C MET A 590 19.73 5.14 -17.03
N GLY A 591 18.97 4.16 -16.57
CA GLY A 591 18.63 3.00 -17.39
C GLY A 591 17.63 2.04 -16.76
N MET A 592 16.98 1.24 -17.60
CA MET A 592 16.04 0.21 -17.16
C MET A 592 16.80 -1.01 -16.62
N THR A 593 16.28 -1.63 -15.57
CA THR A 593 16.81 -2.86 -14.98
C THR A 593 15.70 -3.76 -14.44
N THR A 594 15.96 -5.06 -14.38
CA THR A 594 15.04 -6.06 -13.82
C THR A 594 15.47 -6.54 -12.43
N ARG A 595 16.60 -6.02 -11.92
CA ARG A 595 17.24 -6.51 -10.70
C ARG A 595 16.35 -6.33 -9.47
N GLY A 596 16.27 -7.39 -8.67
CA GLY A 596 15.52 -7.43 -7.42
C GLY A 596 14.34 -8.40 -7.43
N ILE A 597 13.62 -8.46 -6.30
CA ILE A 597 12.56 -9.45 -6.08
C ILE A 597 11.50 -9.36 -7.18
N GLY A 598 11.31 -10.48 -7.88
CA GLY A 598 10.24 -10.69 -8.86
C GLY A 598 10.61 -10.40 -10.31
N ASP A 599 11.89 -10.11 -10.61
CA ASP A 599 12.42 -9.84 -11.95
C ASP A 599 11.56 -8.83 -12.72
N LYS A 600 11.19 -7.73 -12.05
CA LYS A 600 10.26 -6.72 -12.58
C LYS A 600 11.02 -5.51 -13.11
N PRO A 601 10.54 -4.87 -14.19
CA PRO A 601 11.15 -3.65 -14.71
C PRO A 601 11.13 -2.55 -13.66
N ARG A 602 12.29 -1.91 -13.50
CA ARG A 602 12.58 -0.76 -12.66
C ARG A 602 13.47 0.18 -13.46
N GLU A 603 13.49 1.44 -13.06
CA GLU A 603 14.46 2.41 -13.56
C GLU A 603 15.54 2.59 -12.50
N GLN A 604 16.79 2.63 -12.92
CA GLN A 604 17.96 2.82 -12.07
C GLN A 604 18.61 4.18 -12.35
N PHE A 605 19.05 4.83 -11.28
CA PHE A 605 19.85 6.04 -11.29
C PHE A 605 21.18 5.78 -10.59
N TYR A 606 22.29 5.99 -11.29
CA TYR A 606 23.63 6.00 -10.70
C TYR A 606 24.14 7.44 -10.70
N VAL A 607 24.16 8.03 -9.51
CA VAL A 607 24.53 9.44 -9.28
C VAL A 607 25.99 9.48 -8.85
N THR A 608 26.81 10.29 -9.50
CA THR A 608 28.24 10.47 -9.22
C THR A 608 28.54 11.93 -8.83
N TYR A 609 29.81 12.23 -8.53
CA TYR A 609 30.27 13.55 -8.08
C TYR A 609 29.64 14.04 -6.76
N LEU A 610 29.29 13.10 -5.89
CA LEU A 610 28.88 13.39 -4.52
C LEU A 610 30.10 13.61 -3.62
N ASN A 611 29.88 14.33 -2.52
CA ASN A 611 30.88 14.50 -1.47
C ASN A 611 30.73 13.36 -0.45
N GLY A 612 31.84 12.85 0.07
CA GLY A 612 31.83 11.85 1.14
C GLY A 612 31.27 12.39 2.45
N SER A 613 30.73 11.50 3.29
CA SER A 613 30.16 11.83 4.60
C SER A 613 29.11 12.96 4.55
N SER A 614 28.39 13.07 3.42
CA SER A 614 27.44 14.16 3.17
C SER A 614 26.04 13.60 2.96
N SER A 615 25.05 14.29 3.50
CA SER A 615 23.64 13.92 3.36
C SER A 615 22.98 14.69 2.20
N TYR A 616 22.18 13.97 1.42
CA TYR A 616 21.49 14.46 0.24
C TYR A 616 20.00 14.15 0.32
N ASN A 617 19.20 15.09 -0.18
CA ASN A 617 17.80 14.92 -0.48
C ASN A 617 17.66 14.51 -1.95
N ALA A 618 16.96 13.42 -2.23
CA ALA A 618 16.65 12.96 -3.58
C ALA A 618 15.15 12.92 -3.82
N VAL A 619 14.73 13.32 -5.01
CA VAL A 619 13.32 13.35 -5.44
C VAL A 619 13.21 12.72 -6.82
N LEU A 620 12.26 11.79 -6.97
CA LEU A 620 11.89 11.27 -8.27
C LEU A 620 10.87 12.20 -8.93
N ALA A 621 11.05 12.42 -10.23
CA ALA A 621 10.17 13.23 -11.02
C ALA A 621 9.93 12.64 -12.41
N LYS A 622 8.89 13.11 -13.08
CA LYS A 622 8.54 12.74 -14.45
C LYS A 622 8.10 13.99 -15.20
N ALA A 623 8.71 14.26 -16.35
CA ALA A 623 8.29 15.33 -17.24
C ALA A 623 7.04 14.92 -18.03
N GLY A 624 5.96 15.69 -17.93
CA GLY A 624 4.74 15.47 -18.71
C GLY A 624 4.12 14.07 -18.60
N ASN A 625 3.66 13.52 -19.72
CA ASN A 625 3.12 12.16 -19.82
C ASN A 625 4.16 11.12 -20.29
N SER A 626 5.45 11.33 -20.00
CA SER A 626 6.60 10.49 -20.38
C SER A 626 7.04 10.53 -21.85
N THR A 627 6.15 10.82 -22.80
CA THR A 627 6.52 10.95 -24.24
C THR A 627 6.42 12.39 -24.74
N ASN A 628 5.52 13.18 -24.17
CA ASN A 628 5.27 14.58 -24.48
C ASN A 628 5.10 15.38 -23.17
N SER A 629 5.53 16.63 -23.17
CA SER A 629 5.43 17.57 -22.05
C SER A 629 5.04 18.98 -22.52
N GLY A 630 4.60 19.83 -21.59
CA GLY A 630 4.25 21.22 -21.87
C GLY A 630 2.77 21.47 -22.17
N ALA A 631 2.49 22.65 -22.73
CA ALA A 631 1.13 23.16 -22.91
C ALA A 631 0.26 22.24 -23.79
N GLY A 632 -0.98 22.02 -23.37
CA GLY A 632 -1.95 21.16 -24.08
C GLY A 632 -1.81 19.67 -23.80
N VAL A 633 -0.83 19.25 -22.99
CA VAL A 633 -0.67 17.85 -22.54
C VAL A 633 -1.27 17.70 -21.15
N VAL A 634 -2.15 16.71 -20.95
CA VAL A 634 -2.67 16.35 -19.63
C VAL A 634 -1.53 15.87 -18.74
N GLY A 635 -1.33 16.51 -17.58
CA GLY A 635 -0.16 16.27 -16.72
C GLY A 635 1.15 16.86 -17.27
N GLY A 636 1.09 17.78 -18.23
CA GLY A 636 2.25 18.39 -18.92
C GLY A 636 3.23 19.14 -18.00
N GLY A 637 2.77 19.56 -16.82
CA GLY A 637 3.53 20.32 -15.82
C GLY A 637 4.41 19.48 -14.89
N GLY A 638 4.50 18.18 -15.17
CA GLY A 638 5.36 17.25 -14.47
C GLY A 638 4.74 16.67 -13.20
N LYS A 639 5.30 15.54 -12.79
CA LYS A 639 4.92 14.83 -11.57
C LYS A 639 6.12 14.69 -10.65
N VAL A 640 5.90 14.94 -9.37
CA VAL A 640 6.91 14.82 -8.30
C VAL A 640 6.42 13.79 -7.27
N TRP A 641 7.33 12.98 -6.75
CA TRP A 641 7.07 12.03 -5.65
C TRP A 641 7.72 12.52 -4.36
N GLN A 642 7.35 11.89 -3.25
CA GLN A 642 7.94 12.20 -1.95
C GLN A 642 9.47 12.05 -1.98
N MET A 643 10.14 12.96 -1.29
CA MET A 643 11.58 13.01 -1.15
C MET A 643 12.10 11.87 -0.26
N ILE A 644 13.32 11.40 -0.55
CA ILE A 644 14.09 10.49 0.29
C ILE A 644 15.43 11.11 0.67
N ASP A 645 15.96 10.70 1.82
CA ASP A 645 17.26 11.15 2.31
C ASP A 645 18.27 10.01 2.27
N PHE A 646 19.49 10.31 1.88
CA PHE A 646 20.60 9.35 1.92
C PHE A 646 21.92 10.02 2.26
N THR A 647 22.85 9.24 2.79
CA THR A 647 24.19 9.70 3.17
C THR A 647 25.24 8.88 2.45
N THR A 648 26.24 9.56 1.89
CA THR A 648 27.41 8.92 1.27
C THR A 648 28.38 8.41 2.33
N LYS A 649 29.12 7.36 1.98
CA LYS A 649 30.12 6.78 2.88
C LYS A 649 31.27 7.75 3.15
N ALA A 650 31.89 7.62 4.31
CA ALA A 650 33.01 8.46 4.72
C ALA A 650 34.33 7.95 4.15
N GLU A 651 34.52 6.63 4.10
CA GLU A 651 35.79 5.99 3.75
C GLU A 651 35.80 5.41 2.33
N GLN A 652 37.01 5.12 1.82
CA GLN A 652 37.25 4.54 0.49
C GLN A 652 37.48 3.03 0.50
N ASN A 653 37.21 2.39 1.64
CA ASN A 653 37.27 0.95 1.85
C ASN A 653 36.12 0.20 1.17
N CYS A 654 35.07 0.90 0.74
CA CYS A 654 33.93 0.36 0.01
C CYS A 654 33.72 1.10 -1.31
N ALA A 655 33.48 0.37 -2.41
CA ALA A 655 33.16 0.93 -3.73
C ALA A 655 31.87 0.34 -4.28
N LEU A 656 31.01 1.19 -4.85
CA LEU A 656 29.72 0.79 -5.39
C LEU A 656 29.89 0.03 -6.71
N MET A 657 29.32 -1.18 -6.80
CA MET A 657 29.44 -2.02 -7.99
C MET A 657 28.08 -2.58 -8.43
N PHE A 658 27.83 -2.55 -9.74
CA PHE A 658 26.60 -3.04 -10.36
C PHE A 658 26.86 -3.46 -11.81
N ASN A 659 25.92 -4.14 -12.48
CA ASN A 659 26.04 -4.63 -13.87
C ASN A 659 27.23 -5.60 -14.09
N LEU A 660 27.47 -6.51 -13.13
CA LEU A 660 28.42 -7.61 -13.33
C LEU A 660 27.89 -8.60 -14.38
N THR A 661 28.78 -9.31 -15.09
CA THR A 661 28.40 -10.20 -16.19
C THR A 661 27.88 -11.55 -15.67
N PHE A 662 28.51 -12.10 -14.64
CA PHE A 662 28.09 -13.36 -14.03
C PHE A 662 27.19 -13.09 -12.82
N CYS A 663 27.61 -12.32 -11.82
CA CYS A 663 26.81 -11.96 -10.64
C CYS A 663 25.91 -10.74 -10.89
N ASP A 664 25.04 -10.84 -11.88
CA ASP A 664 24.15 -9.79 -12.39
C ASP A 664 23.21 -9.18 -11.33
N GLU A 665 22.84 -9.91 -10.28
CA GLU A 665 22.00 -9.39 -9.18
C GLU A 665 22.76 -8.52 -8.16
N VAL A 666 24.09 -8.43 -8.23
CA VAL A 666 24.92 -7.61 -7.32
C VAL A 666 24.83 -6.14 -7.70
N ALA A 667 24.53 -5.30 -6.71
CA ALA A 667 24.19 -3.90 -6.90
C ALA A 667 24.48 -3.07 -5.65
N TYR A 668 25.61 -3.28 -4.99
CA TYR A 668 25.90 -2.70 -3.68
C TYR A 668 27.39 -2.40 -3.52
N ALA A 669 27.75 -1.71 -2.45
CA ALA A 669 29.15 -1.41 -2.18
C ALA A 669 29.89 -2.65 -1.69
N VAL A 670 31.09 -2.87 -2.21
CA VAL A 670 31.93 -4.04 -1.89
C VAL A 670 33.29 -3.58 -1.40
N PRO A 671 34.05 -4.40 -0.66
CA PRO A 671 35.37 -4.02 -0.19
C PRO A 671 36.29 -3.68 -1.36
N SER A 672 36.92 -2.52 -1.28
CA SER A 672 37.74 -1.94 -2.33
C SER A 672 38.99 -1.29 -1.77
N ASN A 673 40.00 -1.16 -2.61
CA ASN A 673 41.13 -0.30 -2.34
C ASN A 673 41.49 0.47 -3.61
N PRO A 674 41.16 1.77 -3.70
CA PRO A 674 41.40 2.57 -4.91
C PRO A 674 42.88 2.76 -5.23
N LYS A 675 43.81 2.48 -4.29
CA LYS A 675 45.25 2.49 -4.57
C LYS A 675 45.69 1.30 -5.44
N ASN A 676 44.96 0.19 -5.38
CA ASN A 676 45.32 -1.06 -6.04
C ASN A 676 44.46 -1.34 -7.28
N TYR A 677 43.17 -1.00 -7.24
CA TYR A 677 42.21 -1.30 -8.30
C TYR A 677 41.35 -0.08 -8.63
N SER A 678 41.03 0.10 -9.92
CA SER A 678 39.94 0.97 -10.35
C SER A 678 38.61 0.22 -10.19
N THR A 679 37.49 0.95 -10.22
CA THR A 679 36.15 0.33 -10.11
C THR A 679 35.91 -0.72 -11.18
N ASP A 680 36.35 -0.50 -12.42
CA ASP A 680 36.18 -1.45 -13.52
C ASP A 680 37.02 -2.72 -13.33
N SER A 681 38.30 -2.59 -12.96
CA SER A 681 39.15 -3.77 -12.74
C SER A 681 38.73 -4.55 -11.49
N LEU A 682 38.19 -3.88 -10.48
CA LEU A 682 37.62 -4.51 -9.30
C LEU A 682 36.36 -5.33 -9.64
N ARG A 683 35.52 -4.85 -10.56
CA ARG A 683 34.35 -5.59 -11.07
C ARG A 683 34.77 -6.89 -11.73
N ASP A 684 35.72 -6.82 -12.66
CA ASP A 684 36.22 -8.00 -13.34
C ASP A 684 36.85 -8.99 -12.37
N LEU A 685 37.55 -8.52 -11.32
CA LEU A 685 38.18 -9.37 -10.32
C LEU A 685 37.16 -10.23 -9.55
N TYR A 686 36.14 -9.59 -8.96
CA TYR A 686 35.09 -10.29 -8.20
C TYR A 686 34.25 -11.22 -9.10
N ASP A 687 33.91 -10.76 -10.31
CA ASP A 687 33.06 -11.51 -11.23
C ASP A 687 33.79 -12.72 -11.84
N ASN A 688 35.07 -12.59 -12.17
CA ASN A 688 35.88 -13.71 -12.65
C ASN A 688 36.15 -14.74 -11.55
N TYR A 689 36.43 -14.29 -10.31
CA TYR A 689 36.59 -15.19 -9.17
C TYR A 689 35.34 -16.05 -8.98
N THR A 690 34.16 -15.42 -8.91
CA THR A 690 32.89 -16.14 -8.73
C THR A 690 32.55 -17.07 -9.89
N SER A 691 32.70 -16.61 -11.13
CA SER A 691 32.47 -17.41 -12.33
C SER A 691 33.36 -18.66 -12.37
N PHE A 692 34.63 -18.54 -11.99
CA PHE A 692 35.57 -19.67 -11.92
C PHE A 692 35.11 -20.76 -10.94
N TYR A 693 34.72 -20.40 -9.71
CA TYR A 693 34.21 -21.39 -8.74
C TYR A 693 32.87 -21.99 -9.15
N TYR A 694 32.03 -21.22 -9.84
CA TYR A 694 30.78 -21.74 -10.38
C TYR A 694 31.00 -22.82 -11.45
N GLN A 695 32.02 -22.70 -12.30
CA GLN A 695 32.34 -23.71 -13.30
C GLN A 695 32.68 -25.07 -12.66
N ASN A 696 33.45 -25.07 -11.58
CA ASN A 696 33.79 -26.29 -10.83
C ASN A 696 32.53 -26.98 -10.28
N PHE A 697 31.59 -26.20 -9.76
CA PHE A 697 30.29 -26.70 -9.33
C PHE A 697 29.46 -27.22 -10.51
N ASN A 698 29.43 -26.52 -11.64
CA ASN A 698 28.69 -26.94 -12.83
C ASN A 698 29.15 -28.32 -13.33
N TYR A 699 30.47 -28.60 -13.32
CA TYR A 699 30.99 -29.94 -13.63
C TYR A 699 30.47 -31.02 -12.67
N SER A 700 30.29 -30.68 -11.40
CA SER A 700 29.73 -31.60 -10.40
C SER A 700 28.23 -31.82 -10.61
N LEU A 701 27.48 -30.76 -10.93
CA LEU A 701 26.04 -30.84 -11.21
C LEU A 701 25.74 -31.65 -12.48
N GLN A 702 26.60 -31.59 -13.49
CA GLN A 702 26.47 -32.37 -14.72
C GLN A 702 26.57 -33.89 -14.52
N GLN A 703 27.17 -34.34 -13.41
CA GLN A 703 27.21 -35.77 -13.04
C GLN A 703 25.87 -36.26 -12.47
N ILE A 704 24.93 -35.35 -12.19
CA ILE A 704 23.61 -35.67 -11.62
C ILE A 704 22.60 -35.82 -12.76
N PRO A 705 21.78 -36.90 -12.76
CA PRO A 705 20.78 -37.11 -13.80
C PRO A 705 19.61 -36.14 -13.65
N CYS A 706 19.70 -34.98 -14.32
CA CYS A 706 18.73 -33.89 -14.25
C CYS A 706 17.49 -34.10 -15.17
N ASN A 707 17.71 -34.64 -16.37
CA ASN A 707 16.70 -34.80 -17.43
C ASN A 707 16.40 -36.29 -17.69
N THR A 708 15.95 -37.00 -16.65
CA THR A 708 15.60 -38.43 -16.71
C THR A 708 14.15 -38.67 -16.27
N ASP A 709 13.70 -39.93 -16.29
CA ASP A 709 12.36 -40.34 -15.86
C ASP A 709 12.06 -39.92 -14.42
N ALA A 710 10.79 -39.69 -14.09
CA ALA A 710 10.36 -39.18 -12.78
C ALA A 710 10.85 -40.03 -11.58
N GLY A 711 11.12 -41.33 -11.79
CA GLY A 711 11.66 -42.21 -10.76
C GLY A 711 13.17 -42.08 -10.49
N SER A 712 13.92 -41.44 -11.38
CA SER A 712 15.38 -41.28 -11.30
C SER A 712 15.82 -39.84 -11.03
N LYS A 713 14.87 -38.90 -10.95
CA LYS A 713 15.13 -37.52 -10.53
C LYS A 713 15.34 -37.46 -9.02
N TYR A 714 16.26 -36.60 -8.57
CA TYR A 714 16.50 -36.40 -7.14
C TYR A 714 15.34 -35.68 -6.42
N SER A 715 14.50 -34.95 -7.17
CA SER A 715 13.30 -34.28 -6.66
C SER A 715 12.25 -34.14 -7.76
N LEU A 716 10.98 -34.22 -7.37
CA LEU A 716 9.82 -33.97 -8.24
C LEU A 716 9.41 -32.49 -8.29
N ALA A 717 9.86 -31.70 -7.31
CA ALA A 717 9.50 -30.28 -7.16
C ALA A 717 10.63 -29.31 -7.53
N LYS A 718 11.88 -29.77 -7.50
CA LYS A 718 13.09 -28.97 -7.78
C LYS A 718 13.94 -29.65 -8.82
N GLY A 719 14.42 -28.88 -9.80
CA GLY A 719 15.30 -29.36 -10.86
C GLY A 719 16.73 -28.85 -10.71
N CYS A 720 17.62 -29.34 -11.58
CA CYS A 720 19.01 -28.87 -11.59
C CYS A 720 19.14 -27.38 -11.89
N ASP A 721 18.22 -26.79 -12.65
CA ASP A 721 18.18 -25.33 -12.87
C ASP A 721 17.90 -24.56 -11.57
N ASP A 722 17.07 -25.11 -10.68
CA ASP A 722 16.83 -24.51 -9.36
C ASP A 722 18.06 -24.62 -8.47
N CYS A 723 18.74 -25.77 -8.47
CA CYS A 723 19.99 -25.96 -7.74
C CYS A 723 21.10 -25.05 -8.28
N ALA A 724 21.24 -24.94 -9.60
CA ALA A 724 22.18 -24.07 -10.27
C ALA A 724 21.97 -22.60 -9.90
N ARG A 725 20.72 -22.13 -9.95
CA ARG A 725 20.34 -20.78 -9.53
C ARG A 725 20.59 -20.54 -8.04
N ALA A 726 20.21 -21.47 -7.17
CA ALA A 726 20.42 -21.34 -5.73
C ALA A 726 21.92 -21.28 -5.38
N TYR A 727 22.75 -22.10 -6.03
CA TYR A 727 24.21 -22.07 -5.85
C TYR A 727 24.83 -20.79 -6.39
N LYS A 728 24.39 -20.31 -7.57
CA LYS A 728 24.83 -19.01 -8.12
C LYS A 728 24.55 -17.88 -7.13
N GLN A 729 23.31 -17.79 -6.62
CA GLN A 729 22.91 -16.75 -5.67
C GLN A 729 23.71 -16.82 -4.36
N TRP A 730 23.87 -18.02 -3.81
CA TRP A 730 24.69 -18.22 -2.61
C TRP A 730 26.16 -17.84 -2.84
N LEU A 731 26.75 -18.25 -3.97
CA LEU A 731 28.15 -17.98 -4.30
C LEU A 731 28.40 -16.49 -4.49
N CYS A 732 27.54 -15.80 -5.25
CA CYS A 732 27.64 -14.35 -5.44
C CYS A 732 27.53 -13.59 -4.10
N ALA A 733 26.57 -13.95 -3.24
CA ALA A 733 26.37 -13.29 -1.95
C ALA A 733 27.53 -13.52 -0.94
N THR A 734 28.21 -14.68 -1.02
CA THR A 734 29.31 -15.03 -0.10
C THR A 734 30.68 -14.65 -0.63
N SER A 735 30.86 -14.60 -1.95
CA SER A 735 32.14 -14.21 -2.57
C SER A 735 32.27 -12.70 -2.70
N ILE A 736 31.15 -11.99 -2.80
CA ILE A 736 31.08 -10.53 -2.97
C ILE A 736 30.39 -9.93 -1.75
N PRO A 737 31.10 -9.76 -0.62
CA PRO A 737 30.52 -9.25 0.62
C PRO A 737 30.07 -7.80 0.45
N ARG A 738 28.95 -7.43 1.11
CA ARG A 738 28.46 -6.06 1.12
C ARG A 738 29.15 -5.26 2.21
N CYS A 739 29.67 -4.09 1.85
CA CYS A 739 30.61 -3.29 2.62
C CYS A 739 29.97 -2.00 3.14
N GLU A 740 30.22 -1.71 4.42
CA GLU A 740 29.83 -0.51 5.14
C GLU A 740 31.03 0.13 5.86
N ASP A 741 30.90 1.43 6.11
CA ASP A 741 31.90 2.19 6.87
C ASP A 741 32.11 1.56 8.26
N PHE A 742 33.36 1.54 8.72
CA PHE A 742 33.69 0.98 10.02
C PHE A 742 33.02 1.75 11.17
N THR A 743 32.86 3.06 11.01
CA THR A 743 32.23 3.97 11.98
C THR A 743 30.71 3.78 12.09
N ASN A 744 30.08 3.04 11.17
CA ASN A 744 28.64 2.81 11.18
C ASN A 744 28.22 2.11 12.49
N PRO A 745 27.35 2.69 13.33
CA PRO A 745 27.05 2.18 14.67
C PRO A 745 26.05 1.01 14.67
N ILE A 746 25.56 0.58 13.50
CA ILE A 746 24.58 -0.49 13.38
C ILE A 746 25.13 -1.81 13.95
N TRP A 747 24.39 -2.41 14.88
CA TRP A 747 24.85 -3.54 15.71
C TRP A 747 24.96 -4.89 14.98
N TYR A 748 24.20 -5.08 13.89
CA TYR A 748 24.20 -6.34 13.12
C TYR A 748 25.26 -6.39 12.02
N LEU A 749 26.06 -5.33 11.88
CA LEU A 749 27.19 -5.30 10.96
C LEU A 749 28.40 -6.01 11.58
N GLN A 750 29.03 -6.90 10.83
CA GLN A 750 30.19 -7.67 11.29
C GLN A 750 31.49 -6.94 10.93
N PRO A 751 32.31 -6.52 11.91
CA PRO A 751 33.65 -5.98 11.62
C PRO A 751 34.51 -7.00 10.89
N ARG A 752 35.30 -6.55 9.91
CA ARG A 752 36.22 -7.36 9.09
C ARG A 752 37.55 -6.63 8.89
N ALA A 753 38.59 -7.40 8.55
CA ALA A 753 39.93 -6.90 8.21
C ALA A 753 40.51 -5.93 9.26
N MET A 754 40.20 -6.14 10.55
CA MET A 754 40.51 -5.18 11.61
C MET A 754 42.02 -4.97 11.84
N GLY A 755 42.85 -5.98 11.55
CA GLY A 755 44.30 -5.89 11.64
C GLY A 755 44.96 -5.19 10.45
N HIS A 756 44.19 -4.77 9.45
CA HIS A 756 44.71 -4.06 8.29
C HIS A 756 44.83 -2.55 8.58
N ARG A 757 45.75 -1.89 7.88
CA ARG A 757 45.92 -0.44 7.98
C ARG A 757 44.78 0.28 7.25
N SER A 758 44.35 1.41 7.79
CA SER A 758 43.40 2.30 7.11
C SER A 758 43.99 2.82 5.79
N ILE A 759 43.18 2.86 4.74
CA ILE A 759 43.59 3.37 3.43
C ILE A 759 43.93 4.88 3.49
N VAL A 760 43.21 5.63 4.33
CA VAL A 760 43.28 7.10 4.39
C VAL A 760 44.53 7.57 5.13
N ASN A 761 44.78 7.04 6.32
CA ASN A 761 45.85 7.52 7.22
C ASN A 761 47.06 6.57 7.34
N ASP A 762 47.04 5.40 6.69
CA ASP A 762 48.03 4.31 6.85
C ASP A 762 48.31 3.93 8.32
N SER A 763 47.34 4.17 9.19
CA SER A 763 47.40 3.87 10.62
C SER A 763 46.64 2.59 10.93
N TYR A 764 47.06 1.89 11.98
CA TYR A 764 46.24 0.84 12.59
C TYR A 764 45.08 1.46 13.36
N MET A 765 44.01 0.69 13.56
CA MET A 765 42.96 1.06 14.51
C MET A 765 43.50 1.12 15.94
N ASP A 766 42.75 1.79 16.79
CA ASP A 766 43.08 1.92 18.20
C ASP A 766 43.30 0.53 18.85
N MET A 767 44.44 0.39 19.53
CA MET A 767 44.86 -0.86 20.17
C MET A 767 43.92 -1.24 21.33
N ASP A 768 43.30 -0.27 21.98
CA ASP A 768 42.35 -0.51 23.06
C ASP A 768 41.06 -1.15 22.50
N TYR A 769 40.63 -0.76 21.30
CA TYR A 769 39.49 -1.38 20.62
C TYR A 769 39.82 -2.80 20.16
N LEU A 770 41.00 -3.01 19.58
CA LEU A 770 41.48 -4.31 19.08
C LEU A 770 41.65 -5.38 20.17
N THR A 771 41.96 -4.95 21.40
CA THR A 771 42.17 -5.83 22.56
C THR A 771 40.90 -6.05 23.39
N SER A 772 39.78 -5.39 23.05
CA SER A 772 38.50 -5.61 23.72
C SER A 772 37.93 -7.00 23.41
N SER A 773 37.15 -7.56 24.35
CA SER A 773 36.59 -8.91 24.24
C SER A 773 35.58 -9.02 23.09
N TYR A 774 35.80 -9.98 22.21
CA TYR A 774 34.89 -10.38 21.15
C TYR A 774 33.99 -11.51 21.66
N THR A 775 32.68 -11.27 21.66
CA THR A 775 31.68 -12.33 21.89
C THR A 775 30.72 -12.39 20.69
N PRO A 776 30.75 -13.45 19.87
CA PRO A 776 29.90 -13.54 18.68
C PRO A 776 28.41 -13.65 19.02
N MET A 777 28.06 -14.14 20.23
CA MET A 777 26.71 -14.12 20.79
C MET A 777 26.76 -14.26 22.32
N LEU A 778 25.80 -13.68 23.04
CA LEU A 778 25.60 -13.93 24.47
C LEU A 778 25.29 -15.42 24.70
N GLY A 779 26.22 -16.17 25.30
CA GLY A 779 26.06 -17.61 25.58
C GLY A 779 26.46 -18.57 24.44
N ALA A 780 27.21 -18.13 23.44
CA ALA A 780 27.76 -19.03 22.41
C ALA A 780 28.69 -20.09 23.03
N PRO A 781 28.49 -21.39 22.76
CA PRO A 781 29.42 -22.44 23.20
C PRO A 781 30.73 -22.31 22.42
N THR A 782 31.85 -22.20 23.14
CA THR A 782 33.18 -22.25 22.52
C THR A 782 33.43 -23.65 21.95
N LEU A 783 34.18 -23.75 20.84
CA LEU A 783 34.48 -25.02 20.18
C LEU A 783 35.19 -26.04 21.10
N ASP A 784 35.73 -25.59 22.24
CA ASP A 784 36.43 -26.38 23.26
C ASP A 784 35.86 -26.26 24.69
N GLY A 785 34.77 -25.52 24.93
CA GLY A 785 34.18 -25.35 26.26
C GLY A 785 35.02 -24.52 27.26
N SER A 786 36.09 -23.84 26.81
CA SER A 786 36.85 -22.90 27.64
C SER A 786 36.46 -21.44 27.33
N PRO A 787 36.45 -20.52 28.32
CA PRO A 787 36.44 -19.09 28.05
C PRO A 787 37.85 -18.72 27.60
N LYS A 788 38.13 -18.77 26.30
CA LYS A 788 39.32 -18.09 25.80
C LYS A 788 38.90 -16.69 25.44
N ASP A 789 39.51 -15.74 26.14
CA ASP A 789 39.47 -14.29 25.92
C ASP A 789 39.86 -13.99 24.46
N GLN A 790 38.93 -14.19 23.53
CA GLN A 790 39.11 -13.77 22.15
C GLN A 790 38.92 -12.27 22.12
N THR A 791 39.95 -11.56 21.70
CA THR A 791 39.86 -10.15 21.36
C THR A 791 39.47 -10.01 19.88
N TRP A 792 38.98 -8.84 19.49
CA TRP A 792 38.68 -8.53 18.08
C TRP A 792 39.88 -8.73 17.14
N ALA A 793 41.11 -8.55 17.63
CA ALA A 793 42.33 -8.83 16.87
C ALA A 793 42.65 -10.33 16.73
N SER A 794 42.29 -11.14 17.74
CA SER A 794 42.60 -12.58 17.75
C SER A 794 41.57 -13.44 17.05
N ALA A 795 40.33 -12.96 16.92
CA ALA A 795 39.25 -13.70 16.29
C ALA A 795 39.35 -13.65 14.76
N LEU A 796 39.37 -14.82 14.11
CA LEU A 796 39.44 -14.93 12.65
C LEU A 796 38.27 -14.20 11.97
N ALA A 797 37.07 -14.29 12.56
CA ALA A 797 35.86 -13.68 12.03
C ALA A 797 35.91 -12.14 11.97
N SER A 798 36.74 -11.48 12.78
CA SER A 798 36.88 -10.02 12.76
C SER A 798 38.19 -9.54 12.14
N ASN A 799 39.26 -10.31 12.32
CA ASN A 799 40.58 -9.92 11.83
C ASN A 799 40.77 -10.18 10.32
N SER A 800 40.02 -11.12 9.74
CA SER A 800 40.05 -11.40 8.30
C SER A 800 38.74 -11.00 7.61
N SER A 801 38.82 -10.69 6.32
CA SER A 801 37.68 -10.64 5.42
C SER A 801 37.05 -12.03 5.29
N ARG A 802 35.81 -12.09 4.81
CA ARG A 802 35.09 -13.36 4.59
C ARG A 802 35.90 -14.37 3.78
N ASN A 803 36.57 -13.90 2.74
CA ASN A 803 37.43 -14.71 1.89
C ASN A 803 38.86 -14.16 1.97
N SER A 804 39.85 -15.04 2.18
CA SER A 804 41.24 -14.65 2.38
C SER A 804 41.84 -13.90 1.18
N TRP A 805 41.40 -14.21 -0.03
CA TRP A 805 41.88 -13.54 -1.25
C TRP A 805 41.56 -12.03 -1.27
N ILE A 806 40.47 -11.60 -0.60
CA ILE A 806 40.14 -10.17 -0.45
C ILE A 806 41.22 -9.46 0.36
N ASP A 807 41.72 -10.12 1.40
CA ASP A 807 42.80 -9.59 2.24
C ASP A 807 44.16 -9.65 1.52
N GLU A 808 44.40 -10.68 0.71
CA GLU A 808 45.67 -10.85 0.00
C GLU A 808 45.82 -9.88 -1.19
N GLU A 809 44.77 -9.76 -2.00
CA GLU A 809 44.77 -9.04 -3.28
C GLU A 809 44.24 -7.60 -3.15
N ILE A 810 43.06 -7.40 -2.55
CA ILE A 810 42.40 -6.08 -2.50
C ILE A 810 42.97 -5.23 -1.37
N ARG A 811 43.10 -5.80 -0.17
CA ARG A 811 43.53 -5.10 1.06
C ARG A 811 42.68 -3.85 1.34
N PRO A 812 41.38 -3.99 1.61
CA PRO A 812 40.43 -2.87 1.73
C PRO A 812 40.59 -2.00 2.99
N GLY A 813 41.49 -2.35 3.92
CA GLY A 813 41.52 -1.77 5.27
C GLY A 813 40.35 -2.28 6.13
N PRO A 814 40.17 -1.77 7.36
CA PRO A 814 39.05 -2.14 8.21
C PRO A 814 37.71 -1.70 7.63
N TYR A 815 36.72 -2.58 7.64
CA TYR A 815 35.36 -2.27 7.21
C TYR A 815 34.34 -3.09 8.01
N LYS A 816 33.06 -2.83 7.79
CA LYS A 816 31.96 -3.62 8.33
C LYS A 816 31.22 -4.32 7.21
N GLU A 817 30.90 -5.59 7.41
CA GLU A 817 30.16 -6.41 6.46
C GLU A 817 28.70 -6.52 6.89
N LEU A 818 27.78 -6.27 5.94
CA LEU A 818 26.41 -6.74 6.07
C LEU A 818 26.33 -8.22 5.67
N LEU A 819 26.22 -9.11 6.67
CA LEU A 819 26.26 -10.56 6.47
C LEU A 819 25.15 -11.04 5.51
N PRO A 820 25.41 -12.02 4.63
CA PRO A 820 24.40 -12.63 3.77
C PRO A 820 23.33 -13.31 4.61
N CYS A 821 22.08 -13.31 4.12
CA CYS A 821 20.99 -13.91 4.86
C CYS A 821 21.13 -15.45 4.99
N ASP A 822 20.80 -15.98 6.17
CA ASP A 822 20.82 -17.41 6.50
C ASP A 822 19.96 -18.27 5.54
N TYR A 823 18.83 -17.73 5.06
CA TYR A 823 17.96 -18.42 4.09
C TYR A 823 18.69 -18.79 2.80
N LEU A 824 19.74 -18.06 2.38
CA LEU A 824 20.50 -18.41 1.16
C LEU A 824 21.15 -19.78 1.31
N CYS A 825 21.69 -20.07 2.49
CA CYS A 825 22.26 -21.36 2.79
C CYS A 825 21.17 -22.44 2.83
N TYR A 826 20.08 -22.22 3.56
CA TYR A 826 18.99 -23.21 3.66
C TYR A 826 18.33 -23.48 2.30
N ASN A 827 18.16 -22.45 1.46
CA ASN A 827 17.62 -22.58 0.11
C ASN A 827 18.56 -23.38 -0.81
N LEU A 828 19.87 -23.21 -0.67
CA LEU A 828 20.86 -24.03 -1.38
C LEU A 828 20.72 -25.51 -0.99
N VAL A 829 20.72 -25.81 0.31
CA VAL A 829 20.57 -27.17 0.83
C VAL A 829 19.24 -27.80 0.39
N ALA A 830 18.15 -27.02 0.38
CA ALA A 830 16.82 -27.50 -0.02
C ALA A 830 16.66 -27.69 -1.53
N SER A 831 17.34 -26.89 -2.36
CA SER A 831 17.20 -26.93 -3.82
C SER A 831 18.13 -27.94 -4.48
N CYS A 832 19.24 -28.29 -3.84
CA CYS A 832 20.27 -29.17 -4.39
C CYS A 832 20.18 -30.63 -3.90
N PRO A 833 20.69 -31.60 -4.68
CA PRO A 833 20.76 -33.01 -4.29
C PRO A 833 21.65 -33.22 -3.07
N SER A 834 21.24 -34.11 -2.15
CA SER A 834 22.01 -34.47 -0.96
C SER A 834 23.39 -35.08 -1.29
N ALA A 835 23.57 -35.66 -2.48
CA ALA A 835 24.84 -36.19 -2.97
C ALA A 835 25.95 -35.12 -3.06
N LEU A 836 25.60 -33.84 -3.20
CA LEU A 836 26.56 -32.73 -3.20
C LEU A 836 27.03 -32.33 -1.78
N GLY A 837 26.40 -32.88 -0.73
CA GLY A 837 26.88 -32.72 0.64
C GLY A 837 26.74 -31.32 1.24
N PHE A 838 25.92 -30.44 0.67
CA PHE A 838 25.69 -29.11 1.23
C PHE A 838 25.00 -29.18 2.59
N ALA A 839 25.53 -28.43 3.55
CA ALA A 839 24.96 -28.29 4.89
C ALA A 839 25.22 -26.88 5.44
N CYS A 840 24.27 -26.35 6.22
CA CYS A 840 24.43 -25.06 6.88
C CYS A 840 25.07 -25.21 8.28
N PRO A 841 25.87 -24.24 8.73
CA PRO A 841 26.39 -24.22 10.09
C PRO A 841 25.26 -24.22 11.14
N ASN A 842 25.51 -24.82 12.30
CA ASN A 842 24.54 -24.80 13.40
C ASN A 842 24.64 -23.48 14.20
N LYS A 843 23.52 -23.07 14.83
CA LYS A 843 23.51 -21.95 15.78
C LYS A 843 24.56 -22.16 16.87
N GLY A 844 25.32 -21.12 17.20
CA GLY A 844 26.45 -21.18 18.14
C GLY A 844 27.69 -21.92 17.62
N ARG A 845 27.68 -22.45 16.38
CA ARG A 845 28.84 -23.07 15.71
C ARG A 845 29.15 -22.40 14.38
N GLY A 846 29.25 -21.07 14.40
CA GLY A 846 29.69 -20.25 13.25
C GLY A 846 28.57 -19.74 12.33
N LEU A 847 27.31 -20.12 12.55
CA LEU A 847 26.20 -19.54 11.77
C LEU A 847 26.15 -18.01 11.92
N GLU A 848 26.22 -17.51 13.16
CA GLU A 848 25.99 -16.09 13.45
C GLU A 848 27.16 -15.17 13.04
N THR A 849 28.35 -15.76 12.84
CA THR A 849 29.53 -15.03 12.34
C THR A 849 29.59 -14.96 10.82
N SER A 850 28.79 -15.80 10.14
CA SER A 850 28.83 -16.00 8.70
C SER A 850 27.53 -15.60 8.00
N TYR A 851 26.40 -15.61 8.70
CA TYR A 851 25.09 -15.29 8.16
C TYR A 851 24.31 -14.38 9.10
N GLY A 852 23.54 -13.45 8.52
CA GLY A 852 22.59 -12.62 9.24
C GLY A 852 21.18 -13.22 9.20
N HIS A 853 20.40 -12.97 10.24
CA HIS A 853 19.01 -13.41 10.31
C HIS A 853 18.05 -12.27 9.93
N LYS A 854 17.00 -12.58 9.16
CA LYS A 854 15.93 -11.61 8.86
C LYS A 854 14.79 -11.80 9.86
N PRO A 855 14.54 -10.86 10.79
CA PRO A 855 13.37 -10.93 11.67
C PRO A 855 12.06 -10.74 10.88
N ASP A 856 10.96 -11.30 11.40
CA ASP A 856 9.63 -11.24 10.77
C ASP A 856 9.11 -9.80 10.56
N ASN A 857 9.63 -8.84 11.33
CA ASN A 857 9.17 -7.47 11.35
C ASN A 857 9.80 -6.60 10.24
N ASN A 858 9.77 -7.05 8.99
CA ASN A 858 10.07 -6.30 7.76
C ASN A 858 11.38 -5.45 7.72
N SER A 859 12.26 -5.59 8.72
CA SER A 859 13.54 -4.91 8.86
C SER A 859 14.64 -5.79 8.27
N ILE A 860 15.35 -5.27 7.28
CA ILE A 860 16.41 -6.00 6.58
C ILE A 860 17.69 -5.90 7.42
N MET A 861 18.08 -6.99 8.08
CA MET A 861 19.31 -7.09 8.89
C MET A 861 20.41 -7.95 8.23
N CYS A 862 20.19 -8.36 6.98
CA CYS A 862 21.11 -9.21 6.25
C CYS A 862 21.09 -8.86 4.75
N SER A 863 22.19 -9.16 4.07
CA SER A 863 22.35 -8.93 2.63
C SER A 863 21.61 -10.01 1.85
N TYR A 864 20.72 -9.59 0.96
CA TYR A 864 20.13 -10.43 -0.07
C TYR A 864 20.33 -9.79 -1.44
N LEU A 865 20.52 -10.61 -2.47
CA LEU A 865 20.80 -10.13 -3.82
C LEU A 865 19.59 -9.38 -4.40
N GLY A 866 19.84 -8.29 -5.13
CA GLY A 866 18.81 -7.44 -5.72
C GLY A 866 17.93 -6.65 -4.70
N ALA A 867 18.32 -6.59 -3.43
CA ALA A 867 17.65 -5.82 -2.39
C ALA A 867 17.85 -4.31 -2.51
N VAL A 868 16.78 -3.55 -2.28
CA VAL A 868 16.89 -2.15 -1.85
C VAL A 868 17.12 -2.13 -0.33
N TYR A 869 18.06 -1.29 0.14
CA TYR A 869 18.26 -1.02 1.55
C TYR A 869 17.11 -0.16 2.13
N GLY A 870 16.61 -0.50 3.32
CA GLY A 870 15.81 0.46 4.09
C GLY A 870 14.33 0.59 3.73
N GLN A 871 13.63 -0.48 3.31
CA GLN A 871 12.16 -0.44 3.20
C GLN A 871 11.43 -0.02 4.49
N ASN A 872 12.09 0.07 5.66
CA ASN A 872 11.51 0.56 6.92
C ASN A 872 12.51 1.33 7.81
N ALA A 873 13.48 2.07 7.25
CA ALA A 873 14.38 2.89 8.08
C ALA A 873 13.75 4.20 8.60
N GLY A 874 12.58 4.58 8.07
CA GLY A 874 11.84 5.78 8.50
C GLY A 874 11.23 5.72 9.90
N ASP A 875 10.99 4.52 10.45
CA ASP A 875 10.30 4.36 11.75
C ASP A 875 11.24 4.12 12.94
N GLN A 876 12.55 3.92 12.73
CA GLN A 876 13.47 3.54 13.83
C GLN A 876 14.41 4.66 14.31
N ALA A 877 14.39 5.85 13.69
CA ALA A 877 15.18 7.00 14.16
C ALA A 877 14.53 7.79 15.32
N ILE A 878 13.24 7.58 15.63
CA ILE A 878 12.51 8.38 16.63
C ILE A 878 12.43 7.69 18.01
N ALA A 879 12.77 6.39 18.10
CA ALA A 879 12.58 5.62 19.33
C ALA A 879 13.61 5.83 20.48
N PRO A 880 14.90 6.16 20.26
CA PRO A 880 15.84 6.27 21.38
C PRO A 880 15.95 7.71 21.92
N VAL A 881 15.69 8.75 21.13
CA VAL A 881 15.82 10.15 21.56
C VAL A 881 14.67 10.56 22.49
N PHE A 882 13.46 10.04 22.25
CA PHE A 882 12.29 10.33 23.08
C PHE A 882 12.37 9.67 24.48
N ARG A 883 13.04 8.50 24.61
CA ARG A 883 13.27 7.86 25.91
C ARG A 883 14.31 8.60 26.76
N VAL A 884 15.35 9.18 26.14
CA VAL A 884 16.38 9.93 26.87
C VAL A 884 15.86 11.29 27.35
N LEU A 885 15.04 11.98 26.55
CA LEU A 885 14.42 13.25 26.96
C LEU A 885 13.39 13.10 28.09
N ILE A 886 12.63 11.99 28.12
CA ILE A 886 11.67 11.71 29.20
C ILE A 886 12.40 11.31 30.49
N PHE A 887 13.52 10.59 30.43
CA PHE A 887 14.30 10.27 31.63
C PHE A 887 15.08 11.48 32.18
N ALA A 888 15.52 12.40 31.31
CA ALA A 888 16.17 13.64 31.73
C ALA A 888 15.18 14.63 32.37
N SER A 889 13.93 14.69 31.90
CA SER A 889 12.91 15.55 32.49
C SER A 889 12.36 15.00 33.82
N LEU A 890 12.25 13.68 33.98
CA LEU A 890 11.83 13.04 35.24
C LEU A 890 12.86 13.13 36.36
N THR A 891 14.16 13.13 36.03
CA THR A 891 15.23 13.29 37.03
C THR A 891 15.41 14.75 37.47
N ALA A 892 15.14 15.72 36.60
CA ALA A 892 15.11 17.15 36.96
C ALA A 892 13.91 17.52 37.86
N LEU A 893 12.76 16.84 37.70
CA LEU A 893 11.57 17.07 38.52
C LEU A 893 11.66 16.42 39.92
N LEU A 894 12.40 15.33 40.07
CA LEU A 894 12.60 14.64 41.36
C LEU A 894 13.70 15.29 42.23
N LEU A 895 14.58 16.11 41.66
CA LEU A 895 15.62 16.84 42.41
C LEU A 895 15.23 18.30 42.75
N GLY A 896 14.05 18.76 42.33
CA GLY A 896 13.49 20.08 42.68
C GLY A 896 12.58 20.11 43.91
N PHE A 897 12.33 18.96 44.54
CA PHE A 897 11.54 18.82 45.76
C PHE A 897 12.26 17.95 46.81
N ALA A 898 13.46 18.37 47.19
CA ALA A 898 14.15 17.94 48.40
C ALA A 898 14.82 19.13 49.09
#